data_AF-A0A523PVG1-F1
#
_entry.id   AF-A0A523PVG1-F1
#
_cell.length_a   1.000
_cell.length_b   1.000
_cell.length_c   1.000
_cell.angle_alpha   90.00
_cell.angle_beta   90.00
_cell.angle_gamma   90.00
#
_symmetry.space_group_name_H-M   'P 1'
#
loop_
_entity.id
_entity.type
_entity.pdbx_description
1 polymer ?
#
loop_
_entity_poly.entity_id
_entity_poly.type
_entity_poly.pdbx_seq_one_letter_code
_entity_poly.pdbx_strand_id
1 'polypeptide(L)'
;MESIRSALARPEAYAGPPRAVTTLETHISMLFFVDDRVYKVKKDIALPFLDFSTPERRRHFCEEEVRLNRRLAPDVYLGVVPVRRDDAGVIRMGGEGATIDWAVEMVRLPEHRMLASLLDEGEVDNEQMNALAELLVAFHGDATRGPSIDRFGSPGAIAAIVLENFAETREFADPASPLWTVSRRMHSFLEDRARAALGEHRTLFTRRVREGRICEGHGDLHAGNLCYMVDGIVAYDCIEFDERFRHGDVACDLAFLAMDLDRRGYPAFAAFLVRRYGELAGDPDLARIVNFYKGYRAMVRAKVASMSARGSEPGGERREAARREAMSYFQLAASYELPPVLVLMCGLPASGKSFLARRLARPLRAAVLRSDVRRKQIAGLPLHEHRAAAFGAGPYTAEMSRSTYDSLLEAAGRHLAHGRSVVIDAAFARRTERQRFAATAHGIGAPCILVEAAASEAVTRERMRRRAAGEREVSDADFTVYLGAQKRFEPPLEVQPDDRFRFESPTDTVEELAQALFDRRIEAEQLRQGRVIRKDSMNATPIRWVLAADRTRARLLQCTRTSHGRIHLEDQAELLEHWEELQHGRPSPRSGREGHNSASLGHESDERLRRFAKEVATWTGLQVAEHGIEQLELFTSTRFLGELRKVAGGTVRAVTVEHDADIAHLSIPQLVKEIERHLEFPAEKSSAPSK
;
A
#
# COMPACT_ATOMS: atom_id res chain seq x y z
N MET A 1 35.99 -4.08 -2.31
CA MET A 1 35.35 -4.32 -0.99
C MET A 1 35.61 -5.69 -0.38
N GLU A 2 35.74 -6.77 -1.15
CA GLU A 2 35.89 -8.13 -0.59
C GLU A 2 37.10 -8.29 0.35
N SER A 3 38.21 -7.60 0.08
CA SER A 3 39.39 -7.59 0.97
C SER A 3 39.10 -6.96 2.33
N ILE A 4 38.31 -5.89 2.39
CA ILE A 4 37.88 -5.25 3.64
C ILE A 4 36.98 -6.22 4.42
N ARG A 5 35.99 -6.83 3.75
CA ARG A 5 35.10 -7.82 4.37
C ARG A 5 35.88 -8.97 5.01
N SER A 6 36.76 -9.61 4.25
CA SER A 6 37.52 -10.77 4.70
C SER A 6 38.46 -10.44 5.86
N ALA A 7 39.06 -9.25 5.86
CA ALA A 7 39.92 -8.80 6.94
C ALA A 7 39.14 -8.46 8.22
N LEU A 8 38.07 -7.65 8.11
CA LEU A 8 37.28 -7.22 9.25
C LEU A 8 36.44 -8.34 9.88
N ALA A 9 36.23 -9.46 9.18
CA ALA A 9 35.59 -10.65 9.77
C ALA A 9 36.48 -11.39 10.78
N ARG A 10 37.73 -10.95 11.01
CA ARG A 10 38.70 -11.61 11.88
C ARG A 10 38.95 -10.81 13.17
N PRO A 11 39.06 -11.46 14.34
CA PRO A 11 39.33 -10.78 15.61
C PRO A 11 40.56 -9.86 15.60
N GLU A 12 41.60 -10.20 14.85
CA GLU A 12 42.88 -9.46 14.78
C GLU A 12 42.74 -8.09 14.08
N ALA A 13 41.59 -7.82 13.44
CA ALA A 13 41.30 -6.53 12.84
C ALA A 13 40.94 -5.45 13.87
N TYR A 14 40.74 -5.80 15.14
CA TYR A 14 40.26 -4.89 16.19
C TYR A 14 41.29 -4.73 17.32
N ALA A 15 41.30 -3.54 17.94
CA ALA A 15 42.13 -3.27 19.10
C ALA A 15 41.57 -4.03 20.32
N GLY A 16 42.37 -4.92 20.91
CA GLY A 16 41.87 -5.86 21.93
C GLY A 16 40.98 -6.92 21.29
N PRO A 17 41.56 -8.00 20.71
CA PRO A 17 40.82 -8.93 19.87
C PRO A 17 39.58 -9.51 20.56
N PRO A 18 38.39 -9.39 19.96
CA PRO A 18 37.15 -9.94 20.53
C PRO A 18 37.18 -11.45 20.56
N ARG A 19 36.27 -12.06 21.32
CA ARG A 19 36.13 -13.52 21.34
C ARG A 19 35.73 -14.09 19.98
N ALA A 20 34.84 -13.39 19.28
CA ALA A 20 34.38 -13.74 17.95
C ALA A 20 33.86 -12.50 17.23
N VAL A 21 33.92 -12.55 15.90
CA VAL A 21 33.29 -11.55 15.04
C VAL A 21 32.18 -12.24 14.27
N THR A 22 30.96 -11.72 14.39
CA THR A 22 29.84 -12.18 13.55
C THR A 22 29.56 -11.14 12.49
N THR A 23 29.25 -11.57 11.26
CA THR A 23 28.98 -10.65 10.16
C THR A 23 27.55 -10.76 9.68
N LEU A 24 26.88 -9.63 9.45
CA LEU A 24 25.60 -9.55 8.76
C LEU A 24 25.74 -8.63 7.55
N GLU A 25 25.15 -9.04 6.43
CA GLU A 25 25.19 -8.25 5.19
C GLU A 25 23.78 -7.79 4.84
N THR A 26 23.63 -6.47 4.63
CA THR A 26 22.38 -5.84 4.16
C THR A 26 22.49 -5.53 2.66
N HIS A 27 21.49 -4.89 2.07
CA HIS A 27 21.54 -4.48 0.66
C HIS A 27 22.69 -3.48 0.39
N ILE A 28 22.98 -2.58 1.33
CA ILE A 28 23.90 -1.44 1.13
C ILE A 28 25.06 -1.37 2.14
N SER A 29 25.13 -2.28 3.10
CA SER A 29 26.15 -2.26 4.17
C SER A 29 26.54 -3.65 4.65
N MET A 30 27.69 -3.74 5.30
CA MET A 30 28.18 -4.90 6.05
C MET A 30 28.30 -4.51 7.53
N LEU A 31 27.81 -5.35 8.41
CA LEU A 31 27.81 -5.17 9.85
C LEU A 31 28.75 -6.20 10.48
N PHE A 32 29.64 -5.75 11.36
CA PHE A 32 30.57 -6.57 12.11
C PHE A 32 30.26 -6.44 13.59
N PHE A 33 29.76 -7.51 14.20
CA PHE A 33 29.42 -7.58 15.63
C PHE A 33 30.63 -8.07 16.41
N VAL A 34 31.10 -7.23 17.32
CA VAL A 34 32.36 -7.34 18.05
C VAL A 34 32.05 -7.13 19.53
N ASP A 35 31.86 -8.21 20.28
CA ASP A 35 31.41 -8.18 21.67
C ASP A 35 30.17 -7.27 21.88
N ASP A 36 30.34 -6.11 22.51
CA ASP A 36 29.30 -5.09 22.79
C ASP A 36 29.22 -3.98 21.73
N ARG A 37 30.02 -4.06 20.66
CA ARG A 37 30.08 -3.11 19.55
C ARG A 37 29.57 -3.68 18.23
N VAL A 38 29.13 -2.78 17.36
CA VAL A 38 28.80 -3.07 15.97
C VAL A 38 29.46 -2.02 15.08
N TYR A 39 30.18 -2.48 14.06
CA TYR A 39 30.75 -1.61 13.04
C TYR A 39 29.99 -1.79 11.73
N LYS A 40 29.43 -0.69 11.19
CA LYS A 40 28.70 -0.68 9.91
C LYS A 40 29.56 -0.05 8.82
N VAL A 41 29.99 -0.85 7.86
CA VAL A 41 30.74 -0.41 6.67
C VAL A 41 29.79 -0.37 5.48
N LYS A 42 29.73 0.75 4.76
CA LYS A 42 28.88 0.91 3.57
C LYS A 42 29.52 0.21 2.36
N LYS A 43 28.72 -0.44 1.52
CA LYS A 43 29.21 -1.14 0.30
C LYS A 43 29.60 -0.15 -0.80
N ASP A 44 30.51 -0.54 -1.69
CA ASP A 44 30.95 0.25 -2.85
C ASP A 44 29.94 0.18 -4.00
N ILE A 45 28.75 0.75 -3.79
CA ILE A 45 27.64 0.68 -4.76
C ILE A 45 27.15 2.08 -5.16
N ALA A 46 26.63 2.18 -6.39
CA ALA A 46 25.90 3.34 -6.88
C ALA A 46 24.54 2.88 -7.44
N LEU A 47 23.48 3.48 -6.91
CA LEU A 47 22.07 3.28 -7.25
C LEU A 47 21.44 4.65 -7.58
N PRO A 48 20.29 4.71 -8.26
CA PRO A 48 19.67 5.98 -8.67
C PRO A 48 19.41 6.98 -7.53
N PHE A 49 19.24 6.49 -6.30
CA PHE A 49 18.95 7.27 -5.10
C PHE A 49 20.10 7.27 -4.08
N LEU A 50 21.23 6.63 -4.39
CA LEU A 50 22.31 6.42 -3.43
C LEU A 50 23.67 6.23 -4.12
N ASP A 51 24.69 6.97 -3.70
CA ASP A 51 26.04 6.81 -4.25
C ASP A 51 27.10 6.67 -3.16
N PHE A 52 27.54 5.44 -2.95
CA PHE A 52 28.63 5.03 -2.06
C PHE A 52 29.90 4.64 -2.84
N SER A 53 30.06 5.08 -4.10
CA SER A 53 31.14 4.62 -4.98
C SER A 53 32.55 4.95 -4.48
N THR A 54 32.75 6.05 -3.75
CA THR A 54 34.07 6.46 -3.23
C THR A 54 34.14 6.43 -1.69
N PRO A 55 35.33 6.23 -1.10
CA PRO A 55 35.52 6.31 0.35
C PRO A 55 35.07 7.65 0.95
N GLU A 56 35.25 8.77 0.25
CA GLU A 56 34.84 10.10 0.71
C GLU A 56 33.32 10.22 0.78
N ARG A 57 32.60 9.66 -0.20
CA ARG A 57 31.13 9.59 -0.15
C ARG A 57 30.64 8.70 0.98
N ARG A 58 31.28 7.54 1.17
CA ARG A 58 30.97 6.65 2.30
C ARG A 58 31.22 7.32 3.64
N ARG A 59 32.30 8.09 3.77
CA ARG A 59 32.56 8.93 4.96
C ARG A 59 31.41 9.89 5.23
N HIS A 60 31.04 10.69 4.23
CA HIS A 60 29.96 11.67 4.36
C HIS A 60 28.66 11.03 4.86
N PHE A 61 28.27 9.89 4.28
CA PHE A 61 27.06 9.20 4.73
C PHE A 61 27.22 8.48 6.07
N CYS A 62 28.43 8.07 6.49
CA CYS A 62 28.66 7.61 7.86
C CYS A 62 28.46 8.77 8.86
N GLU A 63 28.96 9.97 8.52
CA GLU A 63 28.79 11.17 9.34
C GLU A 63 27.30 11.58 9.43
N GLU A 64 26.57 11.54 8.31
CA GLU A 64 25.12 11.81 8.28
C GLU A 64 24.32 10.76 9.07
N GLU A 65 24.67 9.47 8.96
CA GLU A 65 24.01 8.43 9.75
C GLU A 65 24.19 8.66 11.26
N VAL A 66 25.41 9.01 11.71
CA VAL A 66 25.66 9.37 13.10
C VAL A 66 24.88 10.62 13.51
N ARG A 67 24.89 11.68 12.69
CA ARG A 67 24.16 12.93 12.96
C ARG A 67 22.67 12.68 13.15
N LEU A 68 22.07 11.93 12.23
CA LEU A 68 20.64 11.69 12.19
C LEU A 68 20.16 10.76 13.32
N ASN A 69 20.91 9.69 13.60
CA ASN A 69 20.48 8.71 14.59
C ASN A 69 20.73 9.14 16.03
N ARG A 70 21.72 9.99 16.31
CA ARG A 70 21.94 10.54 17.67
C ARG A 70 20.74 11.31 18.23
N ARG A 71 19.80 11.74 17.39
CA ARG A 71 18.55 12.38 17.83
C ARG A 71 17.65 11.46 18.65
N LEU A 72 17.70 10.16 18.39
CA LEU A 72 16.88 9.12 19.04
C LEU A 72 17.71 7.99 19.67
N ALA A 73 19.04 8.02 19.48
CA ALA A 73 19.97 6.98 19.89
C ALA A 73 21.36 7.56 20.24
N PRO A 74 21.48 8.60 21.08
CA PRO A 74 22.73 9.32 21.32
C PRO A 74 23.84 8.42 21.85
N ASP A 75 23.51 7.52 22.77
CA ASP A 75 24.47 6.60 23.41
C ASP A 75 24.74 5.33 22.58
N VAL A 76 23.98 5.12 21.50
CA VAL A 76 24.18 3.99 20.59
C VAL A 76 25.15 4.33 19.47
N TYR A 77 25.05 5.53 18.88
CA TYR A 77 25.91 5.96 17.77
C TYR A 77 27.15 6.71 18.27
N LEU A 78 28.28 6.02 18.38
CA LEU A 78 29.50 6.52 19.02
C LEU A 78 30.33 7.43 18.11
N GLY A 79 30.27 7.21 16.81
CA GLY A 79 30.97 8.05 15.84
C GLY A 79 31.34 7.32 14.55
N VAL A 80 32.21 7.94 13.78
CA VAL A 80 32.77 7.40 12.55
C VAL A 80 34.23 7.03 12.79
N VAL A 81 34.60 5.80 12.47
CA VAL A 81 35.96 5.27 12.63
C VAL A 81 36.59 4.94 11.27
N PRO A 82 37.89 5.19 11.07
CA PRO A 82 38.57 4.86 9.83
C PRO A 82 38.86 3.36 9.74
N VAL A 83 38.71 2.79 8.55
CA VAL A 83 39.27 1.48 8.19
C VAL A 83 40.63 1.75 7.55
N ARG A 84 41.70 1.24 8.15
CA ARG A 84 43.08 1.54 7.75
C ARG A 84 43.82 0.32 7.23
N ARG A 85 44.75 0.56 6.33
CA ARG A 85 45.73 -0.42 5.85
C ARG A 85 47.13 0.04 6.25
N ASP A 86 47.85 -0.80 6.98
CA ASP A 86 49.25 -0.55 7.33
C ASP A 86 50.22 -0.86 6.17
N ASP A 87 51.50 -0.53 6.35
CA ASP A 87 52.54 -0.74 5.34
C ASP A 87 52.76 -2.24 5.01
N ALA A 88 52.38 -3.14 5.92
CA ALA A 88 52.40 -4.59 5.71
C ALA A 88 51.15 -5.11 4.96
N GLY A 89 50.21 -4.22 4.62
CA GLY A 89 48.97 -4.55 3.92
C GLY A 89 47.86 -5.09 4.82
N VAL A 90 48.03 -5.10 6.14
CA VAL A 90 47.03 -5.56 7.10
C VAL A 90 45.94 -4.50 7.25
N ILE A 91 44.67 -4.92 7.12
CA ILE A 91 43.51 -4.04 7.26
C ILE A 91 42.97 -4.16 8.68
N ARG A 92 42.77 -3.02 9.35
CA ARG A 92 42.24 -2.94 10.73
C ARG A 92 41.15 -1.87 10.84
N MET A 93 40.28 -2.04 11.83
CA MET A 93 39.37 -1.00 12.31
C MET A 93 40.16 -0.06 13.23
N GLY A 94 40.30 1.21 12.84
CA GLY A 94 41.19 2.16 13.52
C GLY A 94 42.68 1.85 13.30
N GLY A 95 43.52 2.11 14.31
CA GLY A 95 44.96 1.79 14.28
C GLY A 95 45.81 2.74 13.43
N GLU A 96 47.05 2.35 13.11
CA GLU A 96 47.97 3.10 12.24
C GLU A 96 47.81 2.72 10.75
N GLY A 97 48.30 3.55 9.84
CA GLY A 97 48.27 3.32 8.39
C GLY A 97 47.35 4.25 7.60
N ALA A 98 47.25 4.01 6.30
CA ALA A 98 46.45 4.81 5.38
C ALA A 98 44.96 4.46 5.50
N THR A 99 44.10 5.46 5.63
CA THR A 99 42.64 5.26 5.62
C THR A 99 42.19 4.85 4.22
N ILE A 100 41.55 3.69 4.12
CA ILE A 100 41.02 3.14 2.86
C ILE A 100 39.50 3.11 2.82
N ASP A 101 38.83 3.20 3.97
CA ASP A 101 37.37 3.29 4.09
C ASP A 101 36.95 3.82 5.46
N TRP A 102 35.65 3.85 5.73
CA TRP A 102 35.06 4.33 6.97
C TRP A 102 33.95 3.39 7.47
N ALA A 103 33.75 3.37 8.78
CA ALA A 103 32.66 2.64 9.42
C ALA A 103 31.94 3.52 10.45
N VAL A 104 30.66 3.27 10.65
CA VAL A 104 29.93 3.77 11.82
C VAL A 104 30.17 2.81 12.98
N GLU A 105 30.61 3.32 14.13
CA GLU A 105 30.77 2.55 15.36
C GLU A 105 29.54 2.74 16.25
N MET A 106 28.97 1.62 16.71
CA MET A 106 27.74 1.60 17.49
C MET A 106 27.81 0.65 18.68
N VAL A 107 26.98 0.91 19.70
CA VAL A 107 26.65 -0.08 20.74
C VAL A 107 25.75 -1.16 20.14
N ARG A 108 26.00 -2.43 20.50
CA ARG A 108 25.15 -3.54 20.12
C ARG A 108 23.85 -3.51 20.91
N LEU A 109 22.73 -3.36 20.20
CA LEU A 109 21.40 -3.42 20.80
C LEU A 109 20.98 -4.88 21.08
N PRO A 110 20.28 -5.16 22.21
CA PRO A 110 19.79 -6.48 22.55
C PRO A 110 18.59 -6.89 21.68
N GLU A 111 18.78 -7.92 20.85
CA GLU A 111 17.77 -8.39 19.87
C GLU A 111 16.41 -8.76 20.50
N HIS A 112 16.40 -9.34 21.70
CA HIS A 112 15.17 -9.70 22.43
C HIS A 112 14.38 -8.49 22.94
N ARG A 113 14.98 -7.29 22.96
CA ARG A 113 14.32 -6.03 23.37
C ARG A 113 13.87 -5.19 22.19
N MET A 114 14.10 -5.65 20.97
CA MET A 114 13.54 -5.00 19.78
C MET A 114 12.02 -5.06 19.84
N LEU A 115 11.32 -3.98 19.45
CA LEU A 115 9.86 -3.94 19.45
C LEU A 115 9.27 -5.08 18.62
N ALA A 116 9.91 -5.42 17.49
CA ALA A 116 9.56 -6.60 16.70
C ALA A 116 9.51 -7.90 17.53
N SER A 117 10.53 -8.16 18.34
CA SER A 117 10.64 -9.35 19.20
C SER A 117 9.62 -9.32 20.34
N LEU A 118 9.49 -8.19 21.02
CA LEU A 118 8.52 -8.01 22.11
C LEU A 118 7.08 -8.21 21.62
N LEU A 119 6.76 -7.75 20.40
CA LEU A 119 5.46 -8.00 19.78
C LEU A 119 5.24 -9.49 19.50
N ASP A 120 6.25 -10.20 19.03
CA ASP A 120 6.14 -11.64 18.73
C ASP A 120 5.97 -12.48 20.01
N GLU A 121 6.58 -12.04 21.12
CA GLU A 121 6.48 -12.66 22.45
C GLU A 121 5.22 -12.23 23.23
N GLY A 122 4.53 -11.19 22.78
CA GLY A 122 3.33 -10.67 23.45
C GLY A 122 3.63 -9.85 24.71
N GLU A 123 4.85 -9.33 24.82
CA GLU A 123 5.35 -8.53 25.96
C GLU A 123 5.15 -7.02 25.75
N VAL A 124 4.24 -6.66 24.84
CA VAL A 124 3.90 -5.26 24.54
C VAL A 124 2.53 -4.92 25.10
N ASP A 125 2.45 -3.82 25.84
CA ASP A 125 1.21 -3.27 26.37
C ASP A 125 0.95 -1.82 25.91
N ASN A 126 -0.15 -1.25 26.43
CA ASN A 126 -0.54 0.13 26.10
C ASN A 126 0.36 1.18 26.78
N GLU A 127 1.04 0.85 27.87
CA GLU A 127 1.95 1.78 28.56
C GLU A 127 3.22 1.98 27.75
N GLN A 128 3.80 0.89 27.24
CA GLN A 128 4.92 0.94 26.31
C GLN A 128 4.55 1.69 25.02
N MET A 129 3.37 1.42 24.45
CA MET A 129 2.88 2.17 23.29
C MET A 129 2.64 3.66 23.57
N ASN A 130 2.25 4.01 24.80
CA ASN A 130 2.11 5.39 25.22
C ASN A 130 3.48 6.10 25.32
N ALA A 131 4.46 5.46 25.97
CA ALA A 131 5.82 5.98 26.06
C ALA A 131 6.45 6.17 24.66
N LEU A 132 6.18 5.26 23.73
CA LEU A 132 6.59 5.39 22.34
C LEU A 132 5.93 6.58 21.65
N ALA A 133 4.63 6.81 21.87
CA ALA A 133 3.95 7.99 21.35
C ALA A 133 4.58 9.29 21.88
N GLU A 134 4.89 9.35 23.18
CA GLU A 134 5.52 10.50 23.84
C GLU A 134 6.92 10.79 23.26
N LEU A 135 7.75 9.76 23.09
CA LEU A 135 9.06 9.88 22.44
C LEU A 135 8.93 10.46 21.02
N LEU A 136 8.01 9.92 20.21
CA LEU A 136 7.85 10.34 18.82
C LEU A 136 7.30 11.76 18.71
N VAL A 137 6.41 12.17 19.61
CA VAL A 137 5.92 13.56 19.65
C VAL A 137 7.04 14.52 20.02
N ALA A 138 7.86 14.20 21.02
CA ALA A 138 9.02 15.01 21.39
C ALA A 138 10.00 15.12 20.21
N PHE A 139 10.36 13.99 19.60
CA PHE A 139 11.24 13.94 18.44
C PHE A 139 10.74 14.79 17.27
N HIS A 140 9.48 14.64 16.88
CA HIS A 140 8.92 15.44 15.79
C HIS A 140 8.72 16.91 16.18
N GLY A 141 8.53 17.22 17.47
CA GLY A 141 8.48 18.57 18.00
C GLY A 141 9.80 19.32 17.82
N ASP A 142 10.92 18.63 18.08
CA ASP A 142 12.28 19.18 18.01
C ASP A 142 12.94 19.04 16.62
N ALA A 143 12.32 18.28 15.70
CA ALA A 143 12.87 18.03 14.38
C ALA A 143 13.00 19.31 13.53
N THR A 144 14.06 19.40 12.74
CA THR A 144 14.33 20.51 11.82
C THR A 144 13.16 20.74 10.86
N ARG A 145 12.79 22.02 10.67
CA ARG A 145 11.76 22.49 9.74
C ARG A 145 12.26 23.69 8.93
N GLY A 146 11.55 24.02 7.86
CA GLY A 146 11.80 25.23 7.09
C GLY A 146 11.48 25.07 5.60
N PRO A 147 11.59 26.13 4.80
CA PRO A 147 11.13 26.12 3.40
C PRO A 147 11.77 25.04 2.52
N SER A 148 13.03 24.68 2.79
CA SER A 148 13.74 23.59 2.08
C SER A 148 13.17 22.20 2.38
N ILE A 149 12.54 22.02 3.55
CA ILE A 149 11.89 20.79 4.00
C ILE A 149 10.39 20.82 3.62
N ASP A 150 9.72 21.96 3.81
CA ASP A 150 8.29 22.14 3.55
C ASP A 150 7.89 21.80 2.12
N ARG A 151 8.78 22.03 1.14
CA ARG A 151 8.55 21.68 -0.27
C ARG A 151 8.21 20.20 -0.48
N PHE A 152 8.72 19.30 0.36
CA PHE A 152 8.45 17.86 0.28
C PHE A 152 7.04 17.49 0.76
N GLY A 153 6.40 18.37 1.55
CA GLY A 153 4.99 18.23 1.94
C GLY A 153 4.00 18.83 0.95
N SER A 154 4.48 19.46 -0.13
CA SER A 154 3.58 20.03 -1.14
C SER A 154 2.76 18.93 -1.84
N PRO A 155 1.52 19.19 -2.27
CA PRO A 155 0.72 18.20 -2.98
C PRO A 155 1.42 17.59 -4.20
N GLY A 156 2.19 18.41 -4.94
CA GLY A 156 2.97 17.95 -6.10
C GLY A 156 4.11 17.02 -5.73
N ALA A 157 4.85 17.32 -4.66
CA ALA A 157 5.93 16.45 -4.17
C ALA A 157 5.40 15.10 -3.66
N ILE A 158 4.29 15.12 -2.91
CA ILE A 158 3.62 13.90 -2.44
C ILE A 158 3.09 13.08 -3.62
N ALA A 159 2.49 13.72 -4.62
CA ALA A 159 2.02 13.03 -5.81
C ALA A 159 3.19 12.38 -6.58
N ALA A 160 4.30 13.09 -6.75
CA ALA A 160 5.48 12.57 -7.45
C ALA A 160 6.01 11.29 -6.79
N ILE A 161 6.26 11.31 -5.47
CA ILE A 161 6.83 10.15 -4.78
C ILE A 161 5.87 8.95 -4.73
N VAL A 162 4.56 9.21 -4.61
CA VAL A 162 3.55 8.14 -4.62
C VAL A 162 3.46 7.50 -6.01
N LEU A 163 3.36 8.31 -7.07
CA LEU A 163 3.19 7.82 -8.44
C LEU A 163 4.47 7.18 -9.01
N GLU A 164 5.65 7.66 -8.62
CA GLU A 164 6.94 7.02 -8.94
C GLU A 164 6.98 5.57 -8.42
N ASN A 165 6.51 5.32 -7.19
CA ASN A 165 6.40 3.96 -6.66
C ASN A 165 5.46 3.06 -7.49
N PHE A 166 4.38 3.59 -8.06
CA PHE A 166 3.51 2.80 -8.95
C PHE A 166 4.17 2.53 -10.31
N ALA A 167 4.91 3.48 -10.86
CA ALA A 167 5.67 3.29 -12.09
C ALA A 167 6.72 2.17 -11.94
N GLU A 168 7.48 2.19 -10.84
CA GLU A 168 8.52 1.20 -10.54
C GLU A 168 7.99 -0.20 -10.20
N THR A 169 6.71 -0.31 -9.78
CA THR A 169 6.09 -1.60 -9.43
C THR A 169 5.27 -2.21 -10.56
N ARG A 170 5.10 -1.50 -11.68
CA ARG A 170 4.27 -1.94 -12.82
C ARG A 170 4.74 -3.26 -13.44
N GLU A 171 6.06 -3.49 -13.49
CA GLU A 171 6.63 -4.74 -14.00
C GLU A 171 6.26 -5.97 -13.17
N PHE A 172 5.98 -5.80 -11.87
CA PHE A 172 5.61 -6.88 -10.98
C PHE A 172 4.13 -7.28 -11.07
N ALA A 173 3.35 -6.50 -11.84
CA ALA A 173 1.93 -6.73 -12.12
C ALA A 173 1.69 -7.52 -13.41
N ASP A 174 2.75 -7.88 -14.14
CA ASP A 174 2.66 -8.69 -15.36
C ASP A 174 2.70 -10.20 -15.03
N PRO A 175 1.65 -10.98 -15.30
CA PRO A 175 1.64 -12.42 -15.07
C PRO A 175 2.69 -13.19 -15.90
N ALA A 176 3.17 -12.60 -17.00
CA ALA A 176 4.26 -13.18 -17.80
C ALA A 176 5.65 -12.91 -17.18
N SER A 177 5.74 -11.98 -16.23
CA SER A 177 6.99 -11.67 -15.55
C SER A 177 7.33 -12.78 -14.56
N PRO A 178 8.58 -13.27 -14.54
CA PRO A 178 9.00 -14.21 -13.50
C PRO A 178 9.03 -13.54 -12.12
N LEU A 179 8.93 -12.21 -12.03
CA LEU A 179 8.88 -11.41 -10.80
C LEU A 179 7.45 -11.01 -10.42
N TRP A 180 6.44 -11.69 -10.97
CA TRP A 180 5.04 -11.44 -10.67
C TRP A 180 4.74 -11.58 -9.16
N THR A 181 4.32 -10.48 -8.54
CA THR A 181 4.05 -10.39 -7.09
C THR A 181 2.70 -9.75 -6.77
N VAL A 182 1.97 -9.25 -7.77
CA VAL A 182 0.65 -8.62 -7.59
C VAL A 182 -0.20 -8.79 -8.84
N SER A 183 -1.51 -8.99 -8.69
CA SER A 183 -2.40 -9.03 -9.86
C SER A 183 -2.45 -7.65 -10.55
N ARG A 184 -2.59 -7.62 -11.87
CA ARG A 184 -2.81 -6.36 -12.62
C ARG A 184 -4.03 -5.59 -12.10
N ARG A 185 -5.09 -6.31 -11.72
CA ARG A 185 -6.31 -5.73 -11.15
C ARG A 185 -6.03 -5.00 -9.85
N MET A 186 -5.29 -5.64 -8.93
CA MET A 186 -4.93 -5.04 -7.65
C MET A 186 -4.00 -3.84 -7.81
N HIS A 187 -2.99 -3.95 -8.66
CA HIS A 187 -2.05 -2.86 -8.92
C HIS A 187 -2.77 -1.63 -9.50
N SER A 188 -3.59 -1.81 -10.55
CA SER A 188 -4.40 -0.74 -11.15
C SER A 188 -5.36 -0.11 -10.14
N PHE A 189 -6.08 -0.92 -9.37
CA PHE A 189 -6.99 -0.42 -8.35
C PHE A 189 -6.26 0.46 -7.32
N LEU A 190 -5.10 0.02 -6.84
CA LEU A 190 -4.30 0.81 -5.90
C LEU A 190 -3.81 2.12 -6.51
N GLU A 191 -3.39 2.10 -7.78
CA GLU A 191 -2.95 3.31 -8.50
C GLU A 191 -4.12 4.30 -8.63
N ASP A 192 -5.29 3.84 -9.05
CA ASP A 192 -6.50 4.67 -9.20
C ASP A 192 -6.94 5.28 -7.86
N ARG A 193 -6.94 4.47 -6.79
CA ARG A 193 -7.25 4.94 -5.43
C ARG A 193 -6.24 5.96 -4.93
N ALA A 194 -4.95 5.74 -5.16
CA ALA A 194 -3.92 6.70 -4.80
C ALA A 194 -4.08 8.04 -5.54
N ARG A 195 -4.38 8.00 -6.84
CA ARG A 195 -4.66 9.21 -7.65
C ARG A 195 -5.89 9.97 -7.12
N ALA A 196 -6.97 9.26 -6.81
CA ALA A 196 -8.17 9.86 -6.21
C ALA A 196 -7.85 10.50 -4.85
N ALA A 197 -7.16 9.78 -3.96
CA ALA A 197 -6.79 10.26 -2.63
C ALA A 197 -5.87 11.50 -2.69
N LEU A 198 -4.95 11.55 -3.66
CA LEU A 198 -4.09 12.74 -3.89
C LEU A 198 -4.93 13.98 -4.23
N GLY A 199 -6.00 13.82 -5.02
CA GLY A 199 -6.97 14.87 -5.32
C GLY A 199 -7.82 15.27 -4.10
N GLU A 200 -8.42 14.27 -3.42
CA GLU A 200 -9.29 14.46 -2.26
C GLU A 200 -8.57 15.15 -1.08
N HIS A 201 -7.30 14.81 -0.85
CA HIS A 201 -6.50 15.34 0.25
C HIS A 201 -5.66 16.58 -0.10
N ARG A 202 -5.75 17.11 -1.34
CA ARG A 202 -4.93 18.24 -1.80
C ARG A 202 -4.96 19.45 -0.85
N THR A 203 -6.16 19.81 -0.36
CA THR A 203 -6.34 20.92 0.59
C THR A 203 -5.73 20.59 1.95
N LEU A 204 -5.83 19.34 2.40
CA LEU A 204 -5.26 18.88 3.66
C LEU A 204 -3.73 18.92 3.62
N PHE A 205 -3.09 18.41 2.57
CA PHE A 205 -1.64 18.50 2.39
C PHE A 205 -1.15 19.95 2.46
N THR A 206 -1.82 20.84 1.74
CA THR A 206 -1.48 22.28 1.74
C THR A 206 -1.60 22.90 3.13
N ARG A 207 -2.64 22.54 3.88
CA ARG A 207 -2.83 23.01 5.25
C ARG A 207 -1.77 22.46 6.20
N ARG A 208 -1.42 21.18 6.07
CA ARG A 208 -0.38 20.53 6.90
C ARG A 208 0.99 21.18 6.72
N VAL A 209 1.33 21.61 5.50
CA VAL A 209 2.52 22.47 5.27
C VAL A 209 2.42 23.78 6.05
N ARG A 210 1.31 24.50 5.94
CA ARG A 210 1.11 25.80 6.63
C ARG A 210 1.10 25.69 8.16
N GLU A 211 0.62 24.57 8.67
CA GLU A 211 0.59 24.26 10.11
C GLU A 211 1.93 23.70 10.63
N GLY A 212 2.98 23.72 9.80
CA GLY A 212 4.32 23.29 10.20
C GLY A 212 4.37 21.80 10.55
N ARG A 213 3.63 20.95 9.84
CA ARG A 213 3.64 19.48 10.04
C ARG A 213 4.74 18.76 9.25
N ILE A 214 5.50 19.46 8.41
CA ILE A 214 6.60 18.89 7.62
C ILE A 214 7.92 19.09 8.36
N CYS A 215 8.69 18.01 8.54
CA CYS A 215 10.00 18.04 9.23
C CYS A 215 11.00 17.06 8.63
N GLU A 216 12.26 17.15 9.06
CA GLU A 216 13.24 16.08 8.93
C GLU A 216 12.97 14.97 9.96
N GLY A 217 12.11 14.00 9.59
CA GLY A 217 11.78 12.83 10.41
C GLY A 217 12.85 11.73 10.38
N HIS A 218 12.43 10.50 10.66
CA HIS A 218 13.25 9.30 10.65
C HIS A 218 13.35 8.65 9.26
N GLY A 219 12.24 8.62 8.52
CA GLY A 219 12.15 8.10 7.15
C GLY A 219 12.01 6.57 7.04
N ASP A 220 12.53 5.81 8.00
CA ASP A 220 12.39 4.34 8.11
C ASP A 220 11.93 3.85 9.49
N LEU A 221 10.93 4.53 10.07
CA LEU A 221 10.42 4.22 11.41
C LEU A 221 9.51 2.99 11.39
N HIS A 222 10.02 1.80 11.69
CA HIS A 222 9.24 0.57 11.83
C HIS A 222 9.68 -0.26 13.04
N ALA A 223 8.93 -1.31 13.42
CA ALA A 223 9.16 -2.03 14.68
C ALA A 223 10.51 -2.76 14.75
N GLY A 224 11.16 -2.98 13.60
CA GLY A 224 12.50 -3.54 13.53
C GLY A 224 13.60 -2.56 13.90
N ASN A 225 13.31 -1.26 13.85
CA ASN A 225 14.23 -0.15 14.10
C ASN A 225 13.98 0.52 15.47
N LEU A 226 13.30 -0.19 16.38
CA LEU A 226 12.93 0.29 17.71
C LEU A 226 13.35 -0.71 18.78
N CYS A 227 14.03 -0.24 19.82
CA CYS A 227 14.52 -1.07 20.93
C CYS A 227 14.14 -0.48 22.29
N TYR A 228 13.58 -1.30 23.18
CA TYR A 228 13.22 -0.89 24.54
C TYR A 228 14.37 -1.18 25.51
N MET A 229 15.23 -0.20 25.74
CA MET A 229 16.33 -0.28 26.69
C MET A 229 15.84 -0.04 28.13
N VAL A 230 16.72 -0.24 29.11
CA VAL A 230 16.42 0.06 30.52
C VAL A 230 16.20 1.57 30.73
N ASP A 231 17.01 2.38 30.05
CA ASP A 231 17.03 3.84 30.22
C ASP A 231 16.14 4.60 29.22
N GLY A 232 15.38 3.89 28.39
CA GLY A 232 14.45 4.50 27.43
C GLY A 232 14.26 3.71 26.14
N ILE A 233 13.49 4.28 25.22
CA ILE A 233 13.26 3.72 23.90
C ILE A 233 14.27 4.33 22.92
N VAL A 234 14.93 3.48 22.15
CA VAL A 234 15.86 3.87 21.08
C VAL A 234 15.21 3.62 19.73
N ALA A 235 15.29 4.58 18.83
CA ALA A 235 15.03 4.38 17.40
C ALA A 235 16.34 4.57 16.60
N TYR A 236 16.63 3.67 15.68
CA TYR A 236 17.89 3.64 14.93
C TYR A 236 17.66 3.37 13.44
N ASP A 237 18.73 3.49 12.64
CA ASP A 237 18.71 3.32 11.18
C ASP A 237 17.84 4.34 10.41
N CYS A 238 17.88 5.62 10.83
CA CYS A 238 17.33 6.75 10.08
C CYS A 238 17.96 6.86 8.68
N ILE A 239 17.14 7.11 7.64
CA ILE A 239 17.62 7.18 6.24
C ILE A 239 18.52 8.40 6.04
N GLU A 240 19.80 8.16 5.75
CA GLU A 240 20.83 9.17 5.57
C GLU A 240 21.02 9.62 4.11
N PHE A 241 20.69 8.76 3.14
CA PHE A 241 21.16 8.92 1.76
C PHE A 241 20.28 9.73 0.81
N ASP A 242 18.99 9.89 1.12
CA ASP A 242 18.07 10.71 0.30
C ASP A 242 17.09 11.45 1.20
N GLU A 243 17.16 12.78 1.14
CA GLU A 243 16.31 13.68 1.90
C GLU A 243 14.83 13.44 1.66
N ARG A 244 14.42 13.05 0.44
CA ARG A 244 13.01 12.82 0.07
C ARG A 244 12.33 11.75 0.93
N PHE A 245 13.10 10.84 1.51
CA PHE A 245 12.55 9.75 2.31
C PHE A 245 12.39 10.11 3.80
N ARG A 246 13.09 11.14 4.29
CA ARG A 246 13.01 11.62 5.68
C ARG A 246 12.39 13.00 5.84
N HIS A 247 12.44 13.85 4.82
CA HIS A 247 11.77 15.15 4.79
C HIS A 247 10.33 14.96 4.34
N GLY A 248 9.39 15.21 5.24
CA GLY A 248 7.99 14.97 4.93
C GLY A 248 7.08 15.23 6.11
N ASP A 249 5.82 14.90 5.91
CA ASP A 249 4.79 15.01 6.94
C ASP A 249 5.06 14.06 8.11
N VAL A 250 4.92 14.53 9.35
CA VAL A 250 4.99 13.67 10.55
C VAL A 250 4.01 12.49 10.48
N ALA A 251 2.88 12.66 9.81
CA ALA A 251 1.91 11.59 9.59
C ALA A 251 2.49 10.48 8.69
N CYS A 252 3.35 10.82 7.74
CA CYS A 252 4.01 9.85 6.85
C CYS A 252 5.08 9.03 7.58
N ASP A 253 5.79 9.65 8.52
CA ASP A 253 6.80 8.97 9.33
C ASP A 253 6.13 8.02 10.34
N LEU A 254 5.12 8.51 11.08
CA LEU A 254 4.32 7.69 12.00
C LEU A 254 3.56 6.55 11.29
N ALA A 255 3.06 6.81 10.09
CA ALA A 255 2.32 5.81 9.31
C ALA A 255 3.17 4.59 8.98
N PHE A 256 4.49 4.72 8.90
CA PHE A 256 5.36 3.58 8.63
C PHE A 256 5.29 2.56 9.78
N LEU A 257 5.48 3.00 11.02
CA LEU A 257 5.38 2.14 12.19
C LEU A 257 3.95 1.60 12.35
N ALA A 258 2.96 2.47 12.18
CA ALA A 258 1.57 2.05 12.32
C ALA A 258 1.14 1.04 11.23
N MET A 259 1.70 1.13 10.02
CA MET A 259 1.53 0.13 8.95
C MET A 259 2.23 -1.18 9.31
N ASP A 260 3.44 -1.15 9.87
CA ASP A 260 4.16 -2.35 10.30
C ASP A 260 3.43 -3.08 11.44
N LEU A 261 2.86 -2.34 12.40
CA LEU A 261 1.99 -2.90 13.44
C LEU A 261 0.74 -3.57 12.85
N ASP A 262 0.06 -2.93 11.89
CA ASP A 262 -1.04 -3.55 11.15
C ASP A 262 -0.58 -4.85 10.46
N ARG A 263 0.58 -4.84 9.79
CA ARG A 263 1.15 -6.00 9.08
C ARG A 263 1.50 -7.17 10.00
N ARG A 264 1.97 -6.89 11.21
CA ARG A 264 2.30 -7.88 12.25
C ARG A 264 1.06 -8.47 12.93
N GLY A 265 -0.11 -7.89 12.70
CA GLY A 265 -1.38 -8.36 13.27
C GLY A 265 -1.78 -7.63 14.55
N TYR A 266 -1.24 -6.43 14.78
CA TYR A 266 -1.52 -5.57 15.94
C TYR A 266 -2.24 -4.25 15.54
N PRO A 267 -3.38 -4.30 14.83
CA PRO A 267 -4.10 -3.10 14.41
C PRO A 267 -4.62 -2.26 15.60
N ALA A 268 -4.83 -2.89 16.76
CA ALA A 268 -5.23 -2.19 17.98
C ALA A 268 -4.11 -1.29 18.52
N PHE A 269 -2.87 -1.77 18.55
CA PHE A 269 -1.72 -0.94 18.90
C PHE A 269 -1.45 0.14 17.85
N ALA A 270 -1.59 -0.19 16.55
CA ALA A 270 -1.49 0.81 15.49
C ALA A 270 -2.51 1.95 15.68
N ALA A 271 -3.78 1.62 15.98
CA ALA A 271 -4.83 2.60 16.22
C ALA A 271 -4.62 3.39 17.53
N PHE A 272 -4.17 2.71 18.59
CA PHE A 272 -3.83 3.35 19.87
C PHE A 272 -2.70 4.37 19.69
N LEU A 273 -1.59 3.97 19.05
CA LEU A 273 -0.44 4.82 18.81
C LEU A 273 -0.80 6.07 18.00
N VAL A 274 -1.52 5.89 16.89
CA VAL A 274 -1.96 7.00 16.03
C VAL A 274 -2.87 7.97 16.80
N ARG A 275 -3.84 7.45 17.55
CA ARG A 275 -4.74 8.28 18.36
C ARG A 275 -3.95 9.05 19.41
N ARG A 276 -3.11 8.36 20.18
CA ARG A 276 -2.35 8.95 21.28
C ARG A 276 -1.35 10.00 20.79
N TYR A 277 -0.66 9.72 19.69
CA TYR A 277 0.19 10.70 19.03
C TYR A 277 -0.61 11.92 18.59
N GLY A 278 -1.77 11.73 17.94
CA GLY A 278 -2.62 12.84 17.49
C GLY A 278 -3.12 13.73 18.64
N GLU A 279 -3.47 13.13 19.77
CA GLU A 279 -3.84 13.84 21.00
C GLU A 279 -2.68 14.68 21.55
N LEU A 280 -1.50 14.07 21.71
CA LEU A 280 -0.32 14.71 22.27
C LEU A 280 0.28 15.80 21.35
N ALA A 281 0.27 15.58 20.03
CA ALA A 281 0.77 16.51 19.03
C ALA A 281 -0.25 17.59 18.62
N GLY A 282 -1.47 17.56 19.18
CA GLY A 282 -2.58 18.45 18.81
C GLY A 282 -2.90 18.37 17.31
N ASP A 283 -2.93 17.18 16.73
CA ASP A 283 -3.17 16.93 15.30
C ASP A 283 -4.51 16.20 15.07
N PRO A 284 -5.64 16.93 15.02
CA PRO A 284 -6.96 16.31 14.84
C PRO A 284 -7.16 15.70 13.45
N ASP A 285 -6.33 16.08 12.47
CA ASP A 285 -6.44 15.59 11.10
C ASP A 285 -5.59 14.34 10.82
N LEU A 286 -4.75 13.93 11.77
CA LEU A 286 -3.89 12.75 11.61
C LEU A 286 -4.70 11.50 11.22
N ALA A 287 -5.83 11.25 11.90
CA ALA A 287 -6.69 10.12 11.60
C ALA A 287 -7.29 10.16 10.18
N ARG A 288 -7.41 11.35 9.58
CA ARG A 288 -7.95 11.54 8.23
C ARG A 288 -6.94 11.22 7.13
N ILE A 289 -5.64 11.33 7.41
CA ILE A 289 -4.58 11.16 6.40
C ILE A 289 -3.69 9.93 6.63
N VAL A 290 -3.64 9.39 7.85
CA VAL A 290 -2.70 8.31 8.20
C VAL A 290 -2.89 7.08 7.31
N ASN A 291 -4.11 6.70 6.93
CA ASN A 291 -4.34 5.51 6.10
C ASN A 291 -3.82 5.68 4.68
N PHE A 292 -3.90 6.90 4.11
CA PHE A 292 -3.27 7.22 2.83
C PHE A 292 -1.75 6.98 2.92
N TYR A 293 -1.10 7.50 3.97
CA TYR A 293 0.33 7.29 4.16
C TYR A 293 0.69 5.83 4.51
N LYS A 294 -0.17 5.09 5.23
CA LYS A 294 0.03 3.65 5.46
C LYS A 294 -0.04 2.86 4.17
N GLY A 295 -0.98 3.19 3.27
CA GLY A 295 -1.07 2.62 1.93
C GLY A 295 0.19 2.88 1.11
N TYR A 296 0.66 4.13 1.11
CA TYR A 296 1.93 4.51 0.50
C TYR A 296 3.13 3.73 1.07
N ARG A 297 3.29 3.66 2.40
CA ARG A 297 4.39 2.92 3.04
C ARG A 297 4.31 1.42 2.77
N ALA A 298 3.11 0.85 2.72
CA ALA A 298 2.91 -0.54 2.31
C ALA A 298 3.37 -0.74 0.85
N MET A 299 3.06 0.17 -0.07
CA MET A 299 3.56 0.12 -1.46
C MET A 299 5.10 0.21 -1.53
N VAL A 300 5.73 1.05 -0.71
CA VAL A 300 7.20 1.12 -0.62
C VAL A 300 7.78 -0.23 -0.18
N ARG A 301 7.22 -0.85 0.86
CA ARG A 301 7.68 -2.19 1.33
C ARG A 301 7.41 -3.28 0.31
N ALA A 302 6.28 -3.22 -0.40
CA ALA A 302 5.97 -4.14 -1.49
C ALA A 302 7.04 -4.06 -2.59
N LYS A 303 7.39 -2.83 -3.02
CA LYS A 303 8.46 -2.59 -4.00
C LYS A 303 9.80 -3.19 -3.57
N VAL A 304 10.25 -2.91 -2.35
CA VAL A 304 11.53 -3.42 -1.83
C VAL A 304 11.54 -4.95 -1.76
N ALA A 305 10.45 -5.58 -1.33
CA ALA A 305 10.32 -7.03 -1.30
C ALA A 305 10.32 -7.63 -2.72
N SER A 306 9.62 -7.02 -3.68
CA SER A 306 9.63 -7.44 -5.09
C SER A 306 11.02 -7.31 -5.72
N MET A 307 11.77 -6.24 -5.43
CA MET A 307 13.16 -6.08 -5.88
C MET A 307 14.08 -7.14 -5.28
N SER A 308 13.89 -7.49 -4.00
CA SER A 308 14.69 -8.54 -3.34
C SER A 308 14.49 -9.92 -3.98
N ALA A 309 13.30 -10.18 -4.55
CA ALA A 309 13.03 -11.40 -5.32
C ALA A 309 13.85 -11.47 -6.63
N ARG A 310 14.24 -10.33 -7.22
CA ARG A 310 15.08 -10.27 -8.44
C ARG A 310 16.51 -10.76 -8.21
N GLY A 311 17.07 -10.50 -7.03
CA GLY A 311 18.45 -10.89 -6.67
C GLY A 311 18.61 -12.33 -6.19
N SER A 312 17.52 -13.11 -6.12
CA SER A 312 17.50 -14.48 -5.60
C SER A 312 17.34 -15.52 -6.72
N GLU A 313 17.88 -16.72 -6.53
CA GLU A 313 17.77 -17.82 -7.49
C GLU A 313 16.30 -18.12 -7.87
N PRO A 314 16.00 -18.33 -9.17
CA PRO A 314 14.68 -18.77 -9.61
C PRO A 314 14.21 -20.05 -8.91
N GLY A 315 12.98 -20.02 -8.37
CA GLY A 315 12.39 -21.15 -7.66
C GLY A 315 12.95 -21.42 -6.26
N GLY A 316 13.93 -20.64 -5.78
CA GLY A 316 14.51 -20.80 -4.45
C GLY A 316 13.59 -20.30 -3.32
N GLU A 317 13.71 -20.90 -2.13
CA GLU A 317 12.90 -20.54 -0.96
C GLU A 317 12.97 -19.04 -0.61
N ARG A 318 14.15 -18.42 -0.76
CA ARG A 318 14.36 -16.98 -0.53
C ARG A 318 13.53 -16.11 -1.47
N ARG A 319 13.49 -16.47 -2.75
CA ARG A 319 12.70 -15.77 -3.75
C ARG A 319 11.20 -15.91 -3.47
N GLU A 320 10.77 -17.11 -3.12
CA GLU A 320 9.38 -17.40 -2.78
C GLU A 320 8.95 -16.65 -1.50
N ALA A 321 9.85 -16.56 -0.51
CA ALA A 321 9.63 -15.77 0.70
C ALA A 321 9.50 -14.27 0.40
N ALA A 322 10.41 -13.70 -0.41
CA ALA A 322 10.33 -12.31 -0.84
C ALA A 322 9.05 -12.03 -1.65
N ARG A 323 8.61 -12.97 -2.50
CA ARG A 323 7.35 -12.88 -3.24
C ARG A 323 6.15 -12.85 -2.31
N ARG A 324 6.09 -13.74 -1.31
CA ARG A 324 5.03 -13.76 -0.29
C ARG A 324 5.02 -12.48 0.54
N GLU A 325 6.19 -11.97 0.90
CA GLU A 325 6.31 -10.70 1.60
C GLU A 325 5.74 -9.55 0.75
N ALA A 326 6.13 -9.43 -0.52
CA ALA A 326 5.61 -8.42 -1.44
C ALA A 326 4.08 -8.48 -1.57
N MET A 327 3.52 -9.66 -1.86
CA MET A 327 2.07 -9.87 -1.95
C MET A 327 1.34 -9.39 -0.70
N SER A 328 1.90 -9.69 0.47
CA SER A 328 1.28 -9.32 1.73
C SER A 328 1.20 -7.81 1.95
N TYR A 329 2.16 -7.04 1.42
CA TYR A 329 2.13 -5.57 1.48
C TYR A 329 1.16 -4.97 0.46
N PHE A 330 1.04 -5.52 -0.75
CA PHE A 330 -0.01 -5.10 -1.69
C PHE A 330 -1.42 -5.36 -1.13
N GLN A 331 -1.63 -6.52 -0.51
CA GLN A 331 -2.89 -6.85 0.18
C GLN A 331 -3.15 -5.90 1.35
N LEU A 332 -2.12 -5.56 2.12
CA LEU A 332 -2.23 -4.58 3.20
C LEU A 332 -2.61 -3.19 2.68
N ALA A 333 -1.96 -2.72 1.60
CA ALA A 333 -2.32 -1.47 0.94
C ALA A 333 -3.80 -1.48 0.51
N ALA A 334 -4.25 -2.56 -0.16
CA ALA A 334 -5.63 -2.70 -0.60
C ALA A 334 -6.62 -2.74 0.57
N SER A 335 -6.20 -3.26 1.73
CA SER A 335 -7.04 -3.32 2.93
C SER A 335 -7.31 -1.94 3.57
N TYR A 336 -6.52 -0.91 3.25
CA TYR A 336 -6.81 0.47 3.67
C TYR A 336 -7.84 1.15 2.76
N GLU A 337 -7.91 0.74 1.50
CA GLU A 337 -8.79 1.32 0.47
C GLU A 337 -10.14 0.61 0.34
N LEU A 338 -10.19 -0.69 0.66
CA LEU A 338 -11.39 -1.49 0.51
C LEU A 338 -12.31 -1.41 1.74
N PRO A 339 -13.64 -1.40 1.55
CA PRO A 339 -14.60 -1.47 2.66
C PRO A 339 -14.49 -2.80 3.43
N PRO A 340 -14.99 -2.85 4.68
CA PRO A 340 -14.98 -4.06 5.49
C PRO A 340 -15.75 -5.21 4.80
N VAL A 341 -15.26 -6.44 4.97
CA VAL A 341 -15.88 -7.65 4.41
C VAL A 341 -16.22 -8.64 5.51
N LEU A 342 -17.33 -9.37 5.33
CA LEU A 342 -17.66 -10.55 6.12
C LEU A 342 -17.22 -11.80 5.35
N VAL A 343 -16.33 -12.60 5.94
CA VAL A 343 -15.89 -13.88 5.39
C VAL A 343 -16.44 -15.01 6.26
N LEU A 344 -17.23 -15.88 5.66
CA LEU A 344 -17.80 -17.07 6.31
C LEU A 344 -16.94 -18.29 5.96
N MET A 345 -16.28 -18.88 6.95
CA MET A 345 -15.64 -20.19 6.75
C MET A 345 -16.69 -21.28 6.77
N CYS A 346 -16.76 -22.10 5.73
CA CYS A 346 -17.73 -23.19 5.60
C CYS A 346 -17.00 -24.53 5.48
N GLY A 347 -17.63 -25.62 5.92
CA GLY A 347 -17.11 -26.98 5.69
C GLY A 347 -17.13 -27.86 6.93
N LEU A 348 -16.84 -29.15 6.71
CA LEU A 348 -16.93 -30.19 7.73
C LEU A 348 -15.89 -30.03 8.85
N PRO A 349 -16.12 -30.61 10.05
CA PRO A 349 -15.11 -30.68 11.10
C PRO A 349 -13.77 -31.21 10.57
N ALA A 350 -12.66 -30.66 11.07
CA ALA A 350 -11.28 -30.98 10.64
C ALA A 350 -10.92 -30.73 9.15
N SER A 351 -11.77 -30.02 8.38
CA SER A 351 -11.46 -29.65 6.99
C SER A 351 -10.38 -28.57 6.82
N GLY A 352 -10.05 -27.82 7.88
CA GLY A 352 -9.01 -26.77 7.85
C GLY A 352 -9.51 -25.34 8.05
N LYS A 353 -10.80 -25.14 8.31
CA LYS A 353 -11.42 -23.81 8.52
C LYS A 353 -10.65 -22.89 9.47
N SER A 354 -10.36 -23.35 10.69
CA SER A 354 -9.64 -22.55 11.69
C SER A 354 -8.19 -22.23 11.30
N PHE A 355 -7.58 -23.02 10.42
CA PHE A 355 -6.27 -22.71 9.85
C PHE A 355 -6.37 -21.56 8.84
N LEU A 356 -7.29 -21.68 7.88
CA LEU A 356 -7.56 -20.64 6.89
C LEU A 356 -8.02 -19.33 7.54
N ALA A 357 -8.95 -19.41 8.50
CA ALA A 357 -9.50 -18.24 9.18
C ALA A 357 -8.41 -17.35 9.79
N ARG A 358 -7.46 -17.97 10.50
CA ARG A 358 -6.33 -17.27 11.12
C ARG A 358 -5.37 -16.66 10.10
N ARG A 359 -5.14 -17.34 8.98
CA ARG A 359 -4.23 -16.87 7.93
C ARG A 359 -4.83 -15.79 7.04
N LEU A 360 -6.14 -15.85 6.76
CA LEU A 360 -6.86 -14.82 6.02
C LEU A 360 -7.12 -13.56 6.86
N ALA A 361 -7.24 -13.68 8.18
CA ALA A 361 -7.55 -12.55 9.04
C ALA A 361 -6.48 -11.46 9.03
N ARG A 362 -5.19 -11.84 8.97
CA ARG A 362 -4.07 -10.87 8.95
C ARG A 362 -4.12 -9.94 7.73
N PRO A 363 -4.08 -10.42 6.48
CA PRO A 363 -4.12 -9.54 5.32
C PRO A 363 -5.46 -8.77 5.21
N LEU A 364 -6.58 -9.35 5.67
CA LEU A 364 -7.88 -8.66 5.70
C LEU A 364 -8.05 -7.66 6.84
N ARG A 365 -7.08 -7.57 7.77
CA ARG A 365 -7.18 -6.83 9.05
C ARG A 365 -8.47 -7.17 9.83
N ALA A 366 -8.89 -8.42 9.72
CA ALA A 366 -10.18 -8.89 10.20
C ALA A 366 -10.13 -9.40 11.64
N ALA A 367 -11.23 -9.22 12.37
CA ALA A 367 -11.46 -9.95 13.61
C ALA A 367 -11.82 -11.41 13.30
N VAL A 368 -11.27 -12.37 14.03
CA VAL A 368 -11.67 -13.79 13.92
C VAL A 368 -12.63 -14.13 15.04
N LEU A 369 -13.87 -14.46 14.69
CA LEU A 369 -14.87 -14.91 15.64
C LEU A 369 -15.06 -16.42 15.48
N ARG A 370 -14.85 -17.19 16.56
CA ARG A 370 -14.83 -18.65 16.54
C ARG A 370 -16.05 -19.22 17.25
N SER A 371 -16.82 -20.06 16.57
CA SER A 371 -18.00 -20.70 17.16
C SER A 371 -17.67 -21.60 18.34
N ASP A 372 -16.56 -22.34 18.31
CA ASP A 372 -16.17 -23.22 19.42
C ASP A 372 -15.80 -22.42 20.69
N VAL A 373 -15.09 -21.31 20.54
CA VAL A 373 -14.77 -20.40 21.66
C VAL A 373 -16.04 -19.80 22.23
N ARG A 374 -16.92 -19.26 21.37
CA ARG A 374 -18.16 -18.63 21.79
C ARG A 374 -19.10 -19.61 22.47
N ARG A 375 -19.18 -20.84 21.97
CA ARG A 375 -19.98 -21.93 22.54
C ARG A 375 -19.52 -22.28 23.95
N LYS A 376 -18.21 -22.41 24.18
CA LYS A 376 -17.67 -22.66 25.52
C LYS A 376 -17.91 -21.49 26.48
N GLN A 377 -17.76 -20.25 25.99
CA GLN A 377 -18.09 -19.05 26.78
C GLN A 377 -19.56 -19.01 27.23
N ILE A 378 -20.51 -19.28 26.33
CA ILE A 378 -21.94 -19.29 26.66
C ILE A 378 -22.27 -20.43 27.63
N ALA A 379 -21.63 -21.59 27.46
CA ALA A 379 -21.82 -22.75 28.34
C ALA A 379 -21.10 -22.63 29.69
N GLY A 380 -20.32 -21.56 29.94
CA GLY A 380 -19.52 -21.39 31.16
C GLY A 380 -18.39 -22.42 31.30
N LEU A 381 -17.91 -22.98 30.20
CA LEU A 381 -16.88 -24.02 30.20
C LEU A 381 -15.47 -23.43 30.01
N PRO A 382 -14.42 -23.99 30.66
CA PRO A 382 -13.04 -23.60 30.40
C PRO A 382 -12.66 -23.83 28.93
N LEU A 383 -11.96 -22.87 28.32
CA LEU A 383 -11.66 -22.89 26.87
C LEU A 383 -10.84 -24.13 26.44
N HIS A 384 -9.95 -24.60 27.31
CA HIS A 384 -9.00 -25.68 27.04
C HIS A 384 -9.42 -27.04 27.65
N GLU A 385 -10.54 -27.10 28.37
CA GLU A 385 -11.05 -28.38 28.85
C GLU A 385 -11.78 -29.09 27.70
N HIS A 386 -11.34 -30.31 27.38
CA HIS A 386 -11.99 -31.18 26.42
C HIS A 386 -13.11 -31.96 27.10
N ARG A 387 -14.35 -31.76 26.64
CA ARG A 387 -15.47 -32.63 27.01
C ARG A 387 -16.04 -33.24 25.75
N ALA A 388 -15.77 -34.52 25.54
CA ALA A 388 -16.44 -35.30 24.51
C ALA A 388 -17.94 -35.37 24.86
N ALA A 389 -18.75 -34.49 24.25
CA ALA A 389 -20.19 -34.55 24.31
C ALA A 389 -20.71 -35.17 23.00
N ALA A 390 -21.63 -36.13 23.10
CA ALA A 390 -22.28 -36.69 21.93
C ALA A 390 -22.94 -35.58 21.07
N PHE A 391 -22.92 -35.74 19.75
CA PHE A 391 -23.56 -34.81 18.82
C PHE A 391 -25.05 -34.61 19.17
N GLY A 392 -25.45 -33.36 19.48
CA GLY A 392 -26.81 -33.02 19.90
C GLY A 392 -27.06 -33.02 21.41
N ALA A 393 -26.04 -33.30 22.23
CA ALA A 393 -26.09 -33.21 23.69
C ALA A 393 -25.14 -32.11 24.22
N GLY A 394 -25.38 -31.66 25.45
CA GLY A 394 -24.56 -30.66 26.13
C GLY A 394 -24.44 -29.34 25.34
N PRO A 395 -23.23 -28.82 25.06
CA PRO A 395 -23.06 -27.54 24.36
C PRO A 395 -23.51 -27.56 22.88
N TYR A 396 -23.86 -28.72 22.32
CA TYR A 396 -24.23 -28.89 20.92
C TYR A 396 -25.74 -29.11 20.68
N THR A 397 -26.60 -28.77 21.65
CA THR A 397 -28.06 -28.76 21.43
C THR A 397 -28.45 -27.74 20.35
N ALA A 398 -29.64 -27.90 19.77
CA ALA A 398 -30.15 -26.99 18.74
C ALA A 398 -30.31 -25.56 19.27
N GLU A 399 -30.75 -25.41 20.52
CA GLU A 399 -30.89 -24.13 21.21
C GLU A 399 -29.52 -23.48 21.45
N MET A 400 -28.54 -24.23 21.95
CA MET A 400 -27.20 -23.71 22.20
C MET A 400 -26.46 -23.33 20.91
N SER A 401 -26.67 -24.12 19.86
CA SER A 401 -26.18 -23.79 18.52
C SER A 401 -26.80 -22.48 18.04
N ARG A 402 -28.12 -22.29 18.18
CA ARG A 402 -28.79 -21.03 17.82
C ARG A 402 -28.21 -19.84 18.60
N SER A 403 -28.12 -19.95 19.93
CA SER A 403 -27.54 -18.91 20.79
C SER A 403 -26.10 -18.56 20.40
N THR A 404 -25.28 -19.57 20.09
CA THR A 404 -23.90 -19.36 19.63
C THR A 404 -23.85 -18.55 18.33
N TYR A 405 -24.64 -18.92 17.32
CA TYR A 405 -24.65 -18.23 16.03
C TYR A 405 -25.27 -16.84 16.12
N ASP A 406 -26.30 -16.64 16.94
CA ASP A 406 -26.91 -15.33 17.19
C ASP A 406 -25.89 -14.38 17.82
N SER A 407 -25.13 -14.87 18.80
CA SER A 407 -24.09 -14.10 19.47
C SER A 407 -22.89 -13.77 18.56
N LEU A 408 -22.53 -14.68 17.66
CA LEU A 408 -21.53 -14.42 16.61
C LEU A 408 -22.03 -13.37 15.61
N LEU A 409 -23.29 -13.44 15.21
CA LEU A 409 -23.90 -12.50 14.27
C LEU A 409 -23.91 -11.07 14.83
N GLU A 410 -24.28 -10.93 16.10
CA GLU A 410 -24.28 -9.66 16.82
C GLU A 410 -22.86 -9.05 16.91
N ALA A 411 -21.87 -9.88 17.27
CA ALA A 411 -20.47 -9.46 17.30
C ALA A 411 -19.94 -9.08 15.91
N ALA A 412 -20.30 -9.83 14.87
CA ALA A 412 -19.93 -9.53 13.48
C ALA A 412 -20.52 -8.19 13.04
N GLY A 413 -21.81 -7.97 13.31
CA GLY A 413 -22.50 -6.71 13.01
C GLY A 413 -21.82 -5.50 13.65
N ARG A 414 -21.42 -5.60 14.93
CA ARG A 414 -20.66 -4.54 15.61
C ARG A 414 -19.33 -4.24 14.93
N HIS A 415 -18.53 -5.26 14.61
CA HIS A 415 -17.24 -5.04 13.97
C HIS A 415 -17.38 -4.40 12.58
N LEU A 416 -18.32 -4.89 11.76
CA LEU A 416 -18.58 -4.36 10.42
C LEU A 416 -19.05 -2.89 10.49
N ALA A 417 -19.94 -2.57 11.42
CA ALA A 417 -20.41 -1.19 11.63
C ALA A 417 -19.29 -0.22 12.05
N HIS A 418 -18.22 -0.71 12.67
CA HIS A 418 -17.02 0.06 13.00
C HIS A 418 -15.94 0.02 11.90
N GLY A 419 -16.29 -0.43 10.69
CA GLY A 419 -15.36 -0.47 9.56
C GLY A 419 -14.34 -1.61 9.61
N ARG A 420 -14.53 -2.63 10.47
CA ARG A 420 -13.60 -3.75 10.62
C ARG A 420 -14.14 -5.00 9.94
N SER A 421 -13.35 -5.57 9.03
CA SER A 421 -13.62 -6.88 8.42
C SER A 421 -13.74 -7.98 9.48
N VAL A 422 -14.49 -9.04 9.17
CA VAL A 422 -14.73 -10.15 10.09
C VAL A 422 -14.58 -11.48 9.36
N VAL A 423 -13.86 -12.41 9.97
CA VAL A 423 -13.82 -13.82 9.56
C VAL A 423 -14.54 -14.64 10.61
N ILE A 424 -15.58 -15.36 10.21
CA ILE A 424 -16.32 -16.27 11.10
C ILE A 424 -15.82 -17.69 10.89
N ASP A 425 -15.18 -18.26 11.92
CA ASP A 425 -14.75 -19.66 11.98
C ASP A 425 -15.86 -20.51 12.61
N ALA A 426 -16.77 -20.99 11.76
CA ALA A 426 -17.88 -21.86 12.12
C ALA A 426 -18.10 -22.95 11.06
N ALA A 427 -19.01 -23.89 11.30
CA ALA A 427 -19.29 -24.94 10.32
C ALA A 427 -20.16 -24.43 9.15
N PHE A 428 -21.10 -23.52 9.44
CA PHE A 428 -22.11 -23.03 8.51
C PHE A 428 -22.77 -24.14 7.67
N ALA A 429 -23.19 -25.20 8.36
CA ALA A 429 -23.74 -26.40 7.74
C ALA A 429 -25.12 -26.19 7.10
N ARG A 430 -25.88 -25.17 7.54
CA ARG A 430 -27.23 -24.88 7.07
C ARG A 430 -27.29 -23.62 6.21
N ARG A 431 -28.06 -23.67 5.13
CA ARG A 431 -28.36 -22.53 4.25
C ARG A 431 -28.93 -21.34 5.01
N THR A 432 -29.85 -21.59 5.94
CA THR A 432 -30.52 -20.53 6.70
C THR A 432 -29.54 -19.74 7.58
N GLU A 433 -28.51 -20.38 8.12
CA GLU A 433 -27.46 -19.70 8.90
C GLU A 433 -26.62 -18.79 8.00
N ARG A 434 -26.20 -19.28 6.82
CA ARG A 434 -25.42 -18.50 5.85
C ARG A 434 -26.18 -17.28 5.37
N GLN A 435 -27.46 -17.44 5.04
CA GLN A 435 -28.34 -16.35 4.59
C GLN A 435 -28.52 -15.25 5.65
N ARG A 436 -28.62 -15.61 6.94
CA ARG A 436 -28.74 -14.62 8.03
C ARG A 436 -27.50 -13.73 8.16
N PHE A 437 -26.32 -14.33 8.06
CA PHE A 437 -25.05 -13.60 8.10
C PHE A 437 -24.88 -12.71 6.85
N ALA A 438 -25.18 -13.24 5.66
CA ALA A 438 -25.14 -12.46 4.43
C ALA A 438 -26.11 -11.28 4.47
N ALA A 439 -27.35 -11.47 4.95
CA ALA A 439 -28.32 -10.39 5.10
C ALA A 439 -27.85 -9.28 6.06
N THR A 440 -27.18 -9.65 7.15
CA THR A 440 -26.63 -8.68 8.11
C THR A 440 -25.48 -7.88 7.50
N ALA A 441 -24.57 -8.53 6.77
CA ALA A 441 -23.49 -7.84 6.06
C ALA A 441 -24.06 -6.87 5.00
N HIS A 442 -24.99 -7.33 4.17
CA HIS A 442 -25.64 -6.50 3.15
C HIS A 442 -26.41 -5.31 3.74
N GLY A 443 -27.06 -5.48 4.90
CA GLY A 443 -27.76 -4.40 5.59
C GLY A 443 -26.86 -3.24 6.03
N ILE A 444 -25.56 -3.49 6.19
CA ILE A 444 -24.54 -2.48 6.55
C ILE A 444 -23.72 -2.06 5.30
N GLY A 445 -24.05 -2.59 4.12
CA GLY A 445 -23.32 -2.33 2.88
C GLY A 445 -21.97 -3.06 2.77
N ALA A 446 -21.73 -4.06 3.61
CA ALA A 446 -20.52 -4.89 3.54
C ALA A 446 -20.73 -6.12 2.64
N PRO A 447 -19.77 -6.47 1.76
CA PRO A 447 -19.82 -7.73 1.01
C PRO A 447 -19.71 -8.94 1.95
N CYS A 448 -20.35 -10.04 1.56
CA CYS A 448 -20.27 -11.33 2.23
C CYS A 448 -19.67 -12.38 1.29
N ILE A 449 -18.54 -12.97 1.68
CA ILE A 449 -17.83 -13.99 0.92
C ILE A 449 -17.82 -15.30 1.70
N LEU A 450 -18.00 -16.43 1.03
CA LEU A 450 -17.90 -17.76 1.63
C LEU A 450 -16.62 -18.48 1.19
N VAL A 451 -15.88 -19.02 2.15
CA VAL A 451 -14.71 -19.87 1.93
C VAL A 451 -15.01 -21.28 2.43
N GLU A 452 -15.27 -22.19 1.51
CA GLU A 452 -15.49 -23.61 1.77
C GLU A 452 -14.16 -24.35 1.89
N ALA A 453 -13.80 -24.74 3.11
CA ALA A 453 -12.64 -25.61 3.36
C ALA A 453 -13.04 -27.07 3.16
N ALA A 454 -12.38 -27.75 2.24
CA ALA A 454 -12.57 -29.15 1.91
C ALA A 454 -11.29 -29.97 2.15
N ALA A 455 -11.49 -31.23 2.55
CA ALA A 455 -10.43 -32.21 2.73
C ALA A 455 -10.98 -33.60 2.45
N SER A 456 -10.15 -34.51 1.95
CA SER A 456 -10.55 -35.92 1.80
C SER A 456 -10.85 -36.53 3.17
N GLU A 457 -11.67 -37.58 3.20
CA GLU A 457 -11.98 -38.28 4.45
C GLU A 457 -10.70 -38.82 5.13
N ALA A 458 -9.75 -39.34 4.35
CA ALA A 458 -8.47 -39.82 4.84
C ALA A 458 -7.68 -38.71 5.57
N VAL A 459 -7.57 -37.53 4.96
CA VAL A 459 -6.90 -36.36 5.56
C VAL A 459 -7.65 -35.87 6.80
N THR A 460 -8.98 -35.86 6.75
CA THR A 460 -9.82 -35.44 7.87
C THR A 460 -9.63 -36.37 9.07
N ARG A 461 -9.63 -37.68 8.85
CA ARG A 461 -9.41 -38.70 9.88
C ARG A 461 -8.03 -38.57 10.52
N GLU A 462 -7.00 -38.36 9.71
CA GLU A 462 -5.64 -38.16 10.20
C GLU A 462 -5.50 -36.87 11.02
N ARG A 463 -6.10 -35.76 10.54
CA ARG A 463 -6.14 -34.50 11.29
C ARG A 463 -6.85 -34.67 12.63
N MET A 464 -8.00 -35.34 12.67
CA MET A 464 -8.72 -35.60 13.92
C MET A 464 -7.91 -36.42 14.93
N ARG A 465 -7.16 -37.43 14.46
CA ARG A 465 -6.25 -38.22 15.32
C ARG A 465 -5.15 -37.36 15.93
N ARG A 466 -4.46 -36.56 15.11
CA ARG A 466 -3.40 -35.64 15.59
C ARG A 466 -3.91 -34.63 16.60
N ARG A 467 -5.14 -34.14 16.41
CA ARG A 467 -5.82 -33.19 17.30
C ARG A 467 -6.17 -33.79 18.66
N ALA A 468 -6.71 -35.00 18.67
CA ALA A 468 -7.00 -35.73 19.91
C ALA A 468 -5.74 -36.04 20.75
N ALA A 469 -4.56 -36.03 20.13
CA ALA A 469 -3.28 -36.23 20.81
C ALA A 469 -2.61 -34.92 21.30
N GLY A 470 -3.19 -33.74 21.03
CA GLY A 470 -2.60 -32.44 21.39
C GLY A 470 -3.25 -31.81 22.63
N GLU A 471 -2.42 -31.36 23.59
CA GLU A 471 -2.87 -30.84 24.90
C GLU A 471 -3.52 -29.44 24.89
N ARG A 472 -3.56 -28.72 23.75
CA ARG A 472 -3.97 -27.30 23.66
C ARG A 472 -5.14 -27.01 22.69
N GLU A 473 -5.89 -28.02 22.28
CA GLU A 473 -6.96 -27.84 21.30
C GLU A 473 -8.29 -27.40 21.93
N VAL A 474 -9.11 -26.66 21.19
CA VAL A 474 -10.38 -26.10 21.70
C VAL A 474 -11.60 -26.83 21.13
N SER A 475 -11.44 -27.64 20.08
CA SER A 475 -12.54 -28.32 19.38
C SER A 475 -12.82 -29.71 19.96
N ASP A 476 -14.09 -30.02 20.24
CA ASP A 476 -14.52 -31.29 20.84
C ASP A 476 -15.05 -32.33 19.82
N ALA A 477 -14.79 -32.13 18.51
CA ALA A 477 -15.39 -32.95 17.45
C ALA A 477 -14.66 -34.29 17.23
N ASP A 478 -15.34 -35.41 17.51
CA ASP A 478 -14.89 -36.77 17.17
C ASP A 478 -15.36 -37.23 15.76
N PHE A 479 -14.99 -38.44 15.35
CA PHE A 479 -15.37 -38.99 14.03
C PHE A 479 -16.88 -39.26 13.91
N THR A 480 -17.60 -39.46 15.02
CA THR A 480 -19.06 -39.60 15.04
C THR A 480 -19.73 -38.25 14.79
N VAL A 481 -19.19 -37.15 15.34
CA VAL A 481 -19.58 -35.77 15.03
C VAL A 481 -19.33 -35.45 13.55
N TYR A 482 -18.22 -35.93 12.97
CA TYR A 482 -17.96 -35.78 11.52
C TYR A 482 -19.06 -36.43 10.66
N LEU A 483 -19.38 -37.71 10.91
CA LEU A 483 -20.44 -38.42 10.17
C LEU A 483 -21.82 -37.77 10.35
N GLY A 484 -22.12 -37.31 11.55
CA GLY A 484 -23.35 -36.57 11.85
C GLY A 484 -23.42 -35.22 11.13
N ALA A 485 -22.31 -34.49 11.07
CA ALA A 485 -22.20 -33.22 10.35
C ALA A 485 -22.31 -33.43 8.83
N GLN A 486 -21.68 -34.47 8.28
CA GLN A 486 -21.74 -34.79 6.85
C GLN A 486 -23.16 -35.04 6.36
N LYS A 487 -23.97 -35.79 7.12
CA LYS A 487 -25.39 -36.06 6.79
C LYS A 487 -26.28 -34.81 6.77
N ARG A 488 -25.90 -33.76 7.50
CA ARG A 488 -26.69 -32.53 7.67
C ARG A 488 -26.09 -31.33 6.93
N PHE A 489 -24.98 -31.53 6.23
CA PHE A 489 -24.30 -30.45 5.53
C PHE A 489 -25.04 -30.13 4.23
N GLU A 490 -25.62 -28.95 4.16
CA GLU A 490 -26.24 -28.41 2.95
C GLU A 490 -25.17 -27.70 2.12
N PRO A 491 -24.86 -28.16 0.90
CA PRO A 491 -23.87 -27.48 0.05
C PRO A 491 -24.25 -26.00 -0.16
N PRO A 492 -23.27 -25.07 -0.16
CA PRO A 492 -23.52 -23.63 -0.30
C PRO A 492 -23.84 -23.23 -1.75
N LEU A 493 -24.91 -23.80 -2.31
CA LEU A 493 -25.36 -23.52 -3.68
C LEU A 493 -26.13 -22.20 -3.78
N GLU A 494 -26.59 -21.64 -2.67
CA GLU A 494 -27.27 -20.35 -2.63
C GLU A 494 -26.32 -19.15 -2.67
N VAL A 495 -25.02 -19.37 -2.47
CA VAL A 495 -24.00 -18.33 -2.59
C VAL A 495 -23.60 -18.20 -4.06
N GLN A 496 -23.51 -16.97 -4.55
CA GLN A 496 -23.09 -16.70 -5.93
C GLN A 496 -21.70 -17.33 -6.19
N PRO A 497 -21.47 -17.92 -7.37
CA PRO A 497 -20.20 -18.56 -7.68
C PRO A 497 -18.97 -17.68 -7.42
N ASP A 498 -19.04 -16.39 -7.80
CA ASP A 498 -17.94 -15.44 -7.64
C ASP A 498 -17.65 -15.07 -6.18
N ASP A 499 -18.61 -15.28 -5.27
CA ASP A 499 -18.49 -15.02 -3.82
C ASP A 499 -18.25 -16.32 -3.04
N ARG A 500 -18.02 -17.44 -3.74
CA ARG A 500 -17.82 -18.77 -3.16
C ARG A 500 -16.48 -19.36 -3.55
N PHE A 501 -15.54 -19.35 -2.63
CA PHE A 501 -14.21 -19.92 -2.80
C PHE A 501 -14.16 -21.31 -2.17
N ARG A 502 -13.67 -22.30 -2.90
CA ARG A 502 -13.39 -23.63 -2.34
C ARG A 502 -11.88 -23.76 -2.18
N PHE A 503 -11.46 -24.29 -1.03
CA PHE A 503 -10.05 -24.51 -0.70
C PHE A 503 -9.83 -25.98 -0.36
N GLU A 504 -8.96 -26.64 -1.10
CA GLU A 504 -8.52 -28.02 -0.89
C GLU A 504 -7.02 -28.06 -0.58
N SER A 505 -6.67 -28.65 0.57
CA SER A 505 -5.28 -28.87 0.95
C SER A 505 -4.85 -30.28 0.53
N PRO A 506 -3.68 -30.48 -0.09
CA PRO A 506 -2.58 -29.53 -0.25
C PRO A 506 -2.51 -28.83 -1.63
N THR A 507 -3.54 -28.94 -2.47
CA THR A 507 -3.51 -28.41 -3.85
C THR A 507 -3.46 -26.89 -3.88
N ASP A 508 -4.18 -26.25 -2.97
CA ASP A 508 -4.34 -24.80 -2.94
C ASP A 508 -3.42 -24.16 -1.89
N THR A 509 -2.87 -23.00 -2.21
CA THR A 509 -2.13 -22.19 -1.24
C THR A 509 -3.02 -21.12 -0.60
N VAL A 510 -2.70 -20.75 0.64
CA VAL A 510 -3.49 -19.71 1.33
C VAL A 510 -3.27 -18.34 0.68
N GLU A 511 -2.11 -18.16 0.09
CA GLU A 511 -1.68 -16.97 -0.62
C GLU A 511 -2.49 -16.75 -1.89
N GLU A 512 -2.73 -17.80 -2.69
CA GLU A 512 -3.62 -17.75 -3.86
C GLU A 512 -5.06 -17.47 -3.46
N LEU A 513 -5.55 -18.12 -2.41
CA LEU A 513 -6.88 -17.85 -1.88
C LEU A 513 -7.03 -16.39 -1.44
N ALA A 514 -6.05 -15.86 -0.69
CA ALA A 514 -6.04 -14.47 -0.26
C ALA A 514 -6.05 -13.52 -1.47
N GLN A 515 -5.20 -13.79 -2.47
CA GLN A 515 -5.15 -13.00 -3.70
C GLN A 515 -6.52 -12.97 -4.42
N ALA A 516 -7.12 -14.14 -4.63
CA ALA A 516 -8.42 -14.26 -5.31
C ALA A 516 -9.54 -13.56 -4.52
N LEU A 517 -9.53 -13.64 -3.19
CA LEU A 517 -10.46 -12.92 -2.32
C LEU A 517 -10.33 -11.40 -2.49
N PHE A 518 -9.11 -10.87 -2.55
CA PHE A 518 -8.91 -9.44 -2.78
C PHE A 518 -9.33 -9.02 -4.20
N ASP A 519 -8.98 -9.78 -5.22
CA ASP A 519 -9.35 -9.48 -6.61
C ASP A 519 -10.88 -9.44 -6.79
N ARG A 520 -11.60 -10.32 -6.08
CA ARG A 520 -13.06 -10.30 -6.04
C ARG A 520 -13.61 -9.08 -5.30
N ARG A 521 -13.03 -8.71 -4.16
CA ARG A 521 -13.44 -7.51 -3.40
C ARG A 521 -13.23 -6.24 -4.22
N ILE A 522 -12.11 -6.15 -4.94
CA ILE A 522 -11.80 -5.02 -5.82
C ILE A 522 -12.82 -4.93 -6.94
N GLU A 523 -13.13 -6.05 -7.60
CA GLU A 523 -14.16 -6.08 -8.64
C GLU A 523 -15.54 -5.65 -8.12
N ALA A 524 -15.94 -6.15 -6.95
CA ALA A 524 -17.20 -5.75 -6.32
C ALA A 524 -17.23 -4.25 -6.00
N GLU A 525 -16.11 -3.69 -5.55
CA GLU A 525 -15.99 -2.26 -5.26
C GLU A 525 -16.02 -1.40 -6.53
N GLN A 526 -15.30 -1.80 -7.57
CA GLN A 526 -15.33 -1.12 -8.88
C GLN A 526 -16.73 -1.14 -9.49
N LEU A 527 -17.44 -2.27 -9.40
CA LEU A 527 -18.84 -2.36 -9.82
C LEU A 527 -19.76 -1.48 -8.98
N ARG A 528 -19.53 -1.38 -7.67
CA ARG A 528 -20.29 -0.49 -6.78
C ARG A 528 -20.09 0.97 -7.17
N GLN A 529 -18.85 1.40 -7.35
CA GLN A 529 -18.50 2.76 -7.77
C GLN A 529 -19.06 3.07 -9.16
N GLY A 530 -18.87 2.16 -10.13
CA GLY A 530 -19.44 2.30 -11.47
C GLY A 530 -20.97 2.35 -11.48
N ARG A 531 -21.66 1.63 -10.58
CA ARG A 531 -23.12 1.74 -10.41
C ARG A 531 -23.53 3.06 -9.76
N VAL A 532 -22.75 3.61 -8.84
CA VAL A 532 -23.00 4.94 -8.25
C VAL A 532 -22.85 6.01 -9.34
N ILE A 533 -21.75 5.98 -10.08
CA ILE A 533 -21.50 6.89 -11.23
C ILE A 533 -22.62 6.72 -12.28
N ARG A 534 -22.99 5.48 -12.63
CA ARG A 534 -24.11 5.22 -13.57
C ARG A 534 -25.47 5.65 -13.05
N LYS A 535 -25.73 5.61 -11.74
CA LYS A 535 -27.00 6.06 -11.14
C LYS A 535 -27.07 7.58 -11.12
N ASP A 536 -25.95 8.25 -10.90
CA ASP A 536 -25.82 9.70 -11.03
C ASP A 536 -25.91 10.14 -12.50
N SER A 537 -25.45 9.33 -13.45
CA SER A 537 -25.51 9.62 -14.89
C SER A 537 -26.77 9.11 -15.62
N MET A 538 -27.52 8.15 -15.09
CA MET A 538 -28.79 7.68 -15.69
C MET A 538 -29.93 8.70 -15.64
N ASN A 539 -29.77 9.79 -14.88
CA ASN A 539 -30.69 10.93 -14.87
C ASN A 539 -30.18 12.11 -15.69
N ALA A 540 -29.13 11.92 -16.51
CA ALA A 540 -28.52 12.95 -17.35
C ALA A 540 -28.85 12.77 -18.84
N THR A 541 -29.28 13.83 -19.51
CA THR A 541 -29.52 13.89 -20.97
C THR A 541 -28.19 14.03 -21.75
N PRO A 542 -28.18 13.86 -23.09
CA PRO A 542 -27.14 13.13 -23.81
C PRO A 542 -25.70 13.66 -23.60
N ILE A 543 -24.78 12.70 -23.57
CA ILE A 543 -23.34 12.87 -23.44
C ILE A 543 -22.80 13.72 -24.61
N ARG A 544 -22.09 14.81 -24.32
CA ARG A 544 -21.30 15.54 -25.31
C ARG A 544 -19.81 15.29 -25.05
N TRP A 545 -19.03 15.15 -26.11
CA TRP A 545 -17.58 15.05 -26.00
C TRP A 545 -16.95 16.39 -26.35
N VAL A 546 -15.99 16.82 -25.53
CA VAL A 546 -15.31 18.10 -25.70
C VAL A 546 -13.80 17.86 -25.81
N LEU A 547 -13.18 18.40 -26.85
CA LEU A 547 -11.72 18.47 -26.97
C LEU A 547 -11.28 19.90 -26.64
N ALA A 548 -10.54 20.08 -25.55
CA ALA A 548 -9.87 21.33 -25.22
C ALA A 548 -8.38 21.22 -25.59
N ALA A 549 -7.88 22.06 -26.49
CA ALA A 549 -6.49 22.01 -26.93
C ALA A 549 -5.85 23.41 -27.02
N ASP A 550 -4.61 23.52 -26.56
CA ASP A 550 -3.74 24.69 -26.69
C ASP A 550 -2.34 24.30 -27.18
N ARG A 551 -1.38 25.23 -27.08
CA ARG A 551 -0.03 25.06 -27.62
C ARG A 551 0.77 23.92 -26.99
N THR A 552 0.41 23.51 -25.78
CA THR A 552 1.19 22.59 -24.93
C THR A 552 0.41 21.39 -24.45
N ARG A 553 -0.93 21.40 -24.59
CA ARG A 553 -1.80 20.40 -23.97
C ARG A 553 -3.08 20.20 -24.78
N ALA A 554 -3.56 18.96 -24.84
CA ALA A 554 -4.89 18.61 -25.33
C ALA A 554 -5.58 17.67 -24.32
N ARG A 555 -6.87 17.88 -24.09
CA ARG A 555 -7.70 17.11 -23.16
C ARG A 555 -8.99 16.70 -23.84
N LEU A 556 -9.32 15.43 -23.75
CA LEU A 556 -10.62 14.90 -24.13
C LEU A 556 -11.47 14.79 -22.88
N LEU A 557 -12.61 15.45 -22.90
CA LEU A 557 -13.52 15.57 -21.78
C LEU A 557 -14.88 14.98 -22.16
N GLN A 558 -15.49 14.29 -21.20
CA GLN A 558 -16.88 13.88 -21.27
C GLN A 558 -17.75 14.90 -20.54
N CYS A 559 -18.75 15.43 -21.24
CA CYS A 559 -19.70 16.41 -20.74
C CYS A 559 -21.07 15.75 -20.53
N THR A 560 -21.55 15.79 -19.29
CA THR A 560 -22.87 15.29 -18.92
C THR A 560 -23.68 16.40 -18.26
N ARG A 561 -25.00 16.41 -18.49
CA ARG A 561 -25.89 17.39 -17.86
C ARG A 561 -26.77 16.70 -16.83
N THR A 562 -26.59 17.02 -15.56
CA THR A 562 -27.40 16.48 -14.46
C THR A 562 -28.88 16.86 -14.61
N SER A 563 -29.77 16.12 -13.94
CA SER A 563 -31.22 16.39 -13.89
C SER A 563 -31.61 17.76 -13.33
N HIS A 564 -30.67 18.47 -12.68
CA HIS A 564 -30.86 19.82 -12.15
C HIS A 564 -30.27 20.90 -13.08
N GLY A 565 -29.96 20.54 -14.33
CA GLY A 565 -29.47 21.44 -15.36
C GLY A 565 -27.98 21.80 -15.28
N ARG A 566 -27.23 21.32 -14.28
CA ARG A 566 -25.79 21.58 -14.12
C ARG A 566 -24.94 20.71 -15.03
N ILE A 567 -23.91 21.30 -15.62
CA ILE A 567 -22.90 20.60 -16.41
C ILE A 567 -21.85 19.96 -15.50
N HIS A 568 -21.51 18.72 -15.80
CA HIS A 568 -20.38 17.99 -15.24
C HIS A 568 -19.41 17.62 -16.36
N LEU A 569 -18.13 17.91 -16.15
CA LEU A 569 -17.04 17.56 -17.06
C LEU A 569 -16.10 16.60 -16.37
N GLU A 570 -15.70 15.56 -17.08
CA GLU A 570 -14.74 14.56 -16.62
C GLU A 570 -13.64 14.38 -17.68
N ASP A 571 -12.38 14.49 -17.28
CA ASP A 571 -11.25 14.18 -18.17
C ASP A 571 -11.22 12.68 -18.47
N GLN A 572 -11.20 12.34 -19.75
CA GLN A 572 -11.13 10.96 -20.22
C GLN A 572 -9.72 10.61 -20.68
N ALA A 573 -9.05 11.57 -21.33
CA ALA A 573 -7.67 11.40 -21.77
C ALA A 573 -6.97 12.74 -21.94
N GLU A 574 -5.64 12.73 -21.87
CA GLU A 574 -4.80 13.92 -22.01
C GLU A 574 -3.55 13.63 -22.86
N LEU A 575 -3.15 14.63 -23.64
CA LEU A 575 -1.88 14.69 -24.36
C LEU A 575 -1.13 15.97 -23.99
N LEU A 576 0.17 15.85 -23.69
CA LEU A 576 1.07 16.97 -23.43
C LEU A 576 2.12 17.06 -24.54
N GLU A 577 2.55 18.27 -24.87
CA GLU A 577 3.71 18.52 -25.73
C GLU A 577 4.96 17.91 -25.04
N HIS A 578 5.64 16.98 -25.73
CA HIS A 578 6.82 16.17 -25.32
C HIS A 578 6.59 14.81 -24.64
N TRP A 579 6.01 13.84 -25.36
CA TRP A 579 6.02 12.43 -24.96
C TRP A 579 7.14 11.58 -25.61
N GLU A 580 7.82 12.06 -26.66
CA GLU A 580 8.78 11.25 -27.44
C GLU A 580 10.27 11.33 -27.00
N GLU A 581 10.66 12.27 -26.13
CA GLU A 581 12.08 12.41 -25.73
C GLU A 581 12.51 11.50 -24.56
N LEU A 582 11.56 10.79 -23.92
CA LEU A 582 11.85 9.90 -22.78
C LEU A 582 12.14 8.44 -23.16
N GLN A 583 12.00 8.04 -24.44
CA GLN A 583 12.29 6.66 -24.88
C GLN A 583 13.63 6.49 -25.61
N HIS A 584 14.28 7.57 -26.07
CA HIS A 584 15.56 7.48 -26.77
C HIS A 584 16.60 8.44 -26.20
N GLY A 585 17.26 8.00 -25.13
CA GLY A 585 18.45 8.66 -24.60
C GLY A 585 19.59 8.66 -25.61
N ARG A 586 19.83 9.80 -26.27
CA ARG A 586 21.15 10.24 -26.72
C ARG A 586 21.29 11.76 -26.57
N PRO A 587 22.26 12.27 -25.82
CA PRO A 587 22.63 13.67 -25.90
C PRO A 587 23.38 13.91 -27.22
N SER A 588 22.93 14.87 -28.03
CA SER A 588 23.69 15.31 -29.20
C SER A 588 24.74 16.35 -28.77
N PRO A 589 26.01 16.23 -29.17
CA PRO A 589 27.06 17.15 -28.79
C PRO A 589 27.12 18.32 -29.78
N ARG A 590 26.96 19.55 -29.30
CA ARG A 590 27.68 20.74 -29.81
C ARG A 590 27.41 21.96 -28.94
N SER A 591 28.43 22.33 -28.18
CA SER A 591 28.64 23.66 -27.62
C SER A 591 28.89 24.68 -28.73
N GLY A 592 28.35 25.90 -28.57
CA GLY A 592 29.11 27.11 -28.89
C GLY A 592 28.45 28.15 -29.79
N ARG A 593 28.27 29.34 -29.18
CA ARG A 593 28.28 30.72 -29.71
C ARG A 593 26.95 31.49 -29.68
N GLU A 594 27.06 32.61 -28.97
CA GLU A 594 26.13 33.73 -28.90
C GLU A 594 25.74 34.26 -30.29
N GLY A 595 24.47 34.67 -30.41
CA GLY A 595 23.95 35.40 -31.54
C GLY A 595 22.43 35.56 -31.41
N HIS A 596 21.98 36.69 -30.89
CA HIS A 596 20.56 37.06 -30.90
C HIS A 596 20.04 37.15 -32.34
N ASN A 597 19.15 36.23 -32.72
CA ASN A 597 18.30 36.34 -33.90
C ASN A 597 16.86 36.04 -33.49
N SER A 598 16.03 37.07 -33.36
CA SER A 598 14.60 36.94 -33.05
C SER A 598 13.80 36.28 -34.19
N ALA A 599 14.34 36.27 -35.41
CA ALA A 599 13.71 35.65 -36.58
C ALA A 599 13.80 34.10 -36.59
N SER A 600 14.86 33.50 -36.01
CA SER A 600 15.02 32.03 -35.96
C SER A 600 14.19 31.39 -34.84
N LEU A 601 14.04 32.09 -33.71
CA LEU A 601 13.17 31.67 -32.60
C LEU A 601 11.68 31.62 -32.98
N GLY A 602 11.22 32.58 -33.80
CA GLY A 602 9.84 32.58 -34.30
C GLY A 602 9.55 31.38 -35.22
N HIS A 603 10.50 31.05 -36.11
CA HIS A 603 10.37 29.93 -37.04
C HIS A 603 10.38 28.56 -36.35
N GLU A 604 11.23 28.38 -35.33
CA GLU A 604 11.32 27.16 -34.53
C GLU A 604 10.05 26.95 -33.66
N SER A 605 9.48 28.05 -33.13
CA SER A 605 8.23 28.00 -32.37
C SER A 605 6.99 27.66 -33.21
N ASP A 606 6.91 28.15 -34.45
CA ASP A 606 5.81 27.84 -35.36
C ASP A 606 5.90 26.42 -35.92
N GLU A 607 7.12 25.89 -36.13
CA GLU A 607 7.33 24.50 -36.56
C GLU A 607 6.97 23.50 -35.45
N ARG A 608 7.35 23.78 -34.20
CA ARG A 608 6.94 23.01 -33.01
C ARG A 608 5.42 22.95 -32.87
N LEU A 609 4.75 24.10 -32.97
CA LEU A 609 3.31 24.18 -32.86
C LEU A 609 2.59 23.38 -33.96
N ARG A 610 3.10 23.41 -35.20
CA ARG A 610 2.57 22.60 -36.31
C ARG A 610 2.75 21.09 -36.09
N ARG A 611 3.86 20.68 -35.45
CA ARG A 611 4.10 19.28 -35.09
C ARG A 611 3.11 18.83 -34.02
N PHE A 612 2.99 19.58 -32.93
CA PHE A 612 2.05 19.27 -31.86
C PHE A 612 0.60 19.25 -32.35
N ALA A 613 0.20 20.15 -33.25
CA ALA A 613 -1.14 20.12 -33.86
C ALA A 613 -1.43 18.83 -34.64
N LYS A 614 -0.43 18.22 -35.28
CA LYS A 614 -0.58 16.91 -35.95
C LYS A 614 -0.63 15.75 -34.97
N GLU A 615 0.14 15.81 -33.88
CA GLU A 615 0.10 14.84 -32.80
C GLU A 615 -1.28 14.84 -32.13
N VAL A 616 -1.78 16.03 -31.76
CA VAL A 616 -3.13 16.21 -31.21
C VAL A 616 -4.18 15.66 -32.16
N ALA A 617 -4.07 15.90 -33.47
CA ALA A 617 -5.00 15.37 -34.47
C ALA A 617 -4.97 13.82 -34.53
N THR A 618 -3.78 13.22 -34.57
CA THR A 618 -3.60 11.77 -34.59
C THR A 618 -4.15 11.12 -33.31
N TRP A 619 -3.79 11.68 -32.16
CA TRP A 619 -4.26 11.26 -30.85
C TRP A 619 -5.79 11.36 -30.74
N THR A 620 -6.38 12.48 -31.18
CA THR A 620 -7.84 12.67 -31.20
C THR A 620 -8.53 11.61 -32.04
N GLY A 621 -7.97 11.24 -33.20
CA GLY A 621 -8.52 10.17 -34.05
C GLY A 621 -8.56 8.81 -33.34
N LEU A 622 -7.51 8.46 -32.59
CA LEU A 622 -7.48 7.23 -31.78
C LEU A 622 -8.55 7.27 -30.68
N GLN A 623 -8.69 8.39 -29.98
CA GLN A 623 -9.67 8.52 -28.91
C GLN A 623 -11.11 8.49 -29.41
N VAL A 624 -11.39 9.10 -30.56
CA VAL A 624 -12.70 9.03 -31.22
C VAL A 624 -13.07 7.59 -31.55
N ALA A 625 -12.11 6.81 -32.09
CA ALA A 625 -12.32 5.40 -32.42
C ALA A 625 -12.50 4.53 -31.15
N GLU A 626 -11.67 4.76 -30.12
CA GLU A 626 -11.70 4.04 -28.85
C GLU A 626 -13.02 4.23 -28.09
N HIS A 627 -13.53 5.47 -28.06
CA HIS A 627 -14.74 5.82 -27.31
C HIS A 627 -16.03 5.84 -28.15
N GLY A 628 -15.96 5.52 -29.46
CA GLY A 628 -17.11 5.51 -30.36
C GLY A 628 -17.81 6.87 -30.46
N ILE A 629 -17.03 7.96 -30.58
CA ILE A 629 -17.55 9.34 -30.50
C ILE A 629 -18.20 9.76 -31.83
N GLU A 630 -19.51 10.02 -31.82
CA GLU A 630 -20.26 10.48 -33.01
C GLU A 630 -20.21 12.01 -33.20
N GLN A 631 -20.13 12.77 -32.11
CA GLN A 631 -20.05 14.23 -32.11
C GLN A 631 -18.99 14.71 -31.12
N LEU A 632 -18.08 15.56 -31.59
CA LEU A 632 -16.97 16.11 -30.81
C LEU A 632 -16.98 17.64 -30.95
N GLU A 633 -17.03 18.34 -29.83
CA GLU A 633 -16.98 19.80 -29.79
C GLU A 633 -15.55 20.25 -29.55
N LEU A 634 -15.04 21.11 -30.43
CA LEU A 634 -13.64 21.55 -30.43
C LEU A 634 -13.54 22.94 -29.80
N PHE A 635 -12.80 23.01 -28.70
CA PHE A 635 -12.45 24.22 -27.95
C PHE A 635 -10.95 24.45 -28.07
N THR A 636 -10.56 25.19 -29.11
CA THR A 636 -9.15 25.38 -29.47
C THR A 636 -8.98 26.62 -30.34
N SER A 637 -7.76 27.14 -30.41
CA SER A 637 -7.42 28.23 -31.34
C SER A 637 -7.47 27.81 -32.81
N THR A 638 -7.65 28.79 -33.71
CA THR A 638 -7.69 28.62 -35.18
C THR A 638 -6.50 27.89 -35.78
N ARG A 639 -5.35 27.89 -35.11
CA ARG A 639 -4.12 27.21 -35.56
C ARG A 639 -4.21 25.68 -35.52
N PHE A 640 -5.02 25.10 -34.65
CA PHE A 640 -5.21 23.63 -34.56
C PHE A 640 -6.38 23.14 -35.42
N LEU A 641 -7.32 24.02 -35.76
CA LEU A 641 -8.53 23.67 -36.52
C LEU A 641 -8.21 23.06 -37.89
N GLY A 642 -7.14 23.52 -38.55
CA GLY A 642 -6.75 23.04 -39.87
C GLY A 642 -6.36 21.55 -39.89
N GLU A 643 -5.59 21.09 -38.89
CA GLU A 643 -5.19 19.68 -38.78
C GLU A 643 -6.31 18.82 -38.18
N LEU A 644 -7.04 19.32 -37.18
CA LEU A 644 -8.15 18.60 -36.56
C LEU A 644 -9.34 18.38 -37.53
N ARG A 645 -9.59 19.32 -38.46
CA ARG A 645 -10.62 19.14 -39.50
C ARG A 645 -10.30 18.04 -40.49
N LYS A 646 -9.01 17.72 -40.73
CA LYS A 646 -8.61 16.60 -41.61
C LYS A 646 -8.95 15.24 -41.00
N VAL A 647 -8.99 15.14 -39.67
CA VAL A 647 -9.42 13.96 -38.92
C VAL A 647 -10.95 13.88 -38.85
N ALA A 648 -11.63 15.03 -38.77
CA ALA A 648 -13.09 15.11 -38.74
C ALA A 648 -13.80 14.84 -40.09
N GLY A 649 -13.05 14.59 -41.16
CA GLY A 649 -13.52 14.56 -42.56
C GLY A 649 -14.29 13.31 -43.01
N GLY A 650 -15.26 12.81 -42.24
CA GLY A 650 -16.21 11.83 -42.80
C GLY A 650 -17.23 11.16 -41.88
N THR A 651 -17.01 11.10 -40.57
CA THR A 651 -17.94 10.38 -39.65
C THR A 651 -18.24 11.14 -38.35
N VAL A 652 -17.68 12.34 -38.18
CA VAL A 652 -17.78 13.12 -36.93
C VAL A 652 -18.29 14.53 -37.22
N ARG A 653 -19.32 14.97 -36.51
CA ARG A 653 -19.79 16.36 -36.59
C ARG A 653 -19.00 17.23 -35.61
N ALA A 654 -17.99 17.95 -36.12
CA ALA A 654 -17.21 18.89 -35.33
C ALA A 654 -17.95 20.23 -35.16
N VAL A 655 -18.31 20.60 -33.93
CA VAL A 655 -18.79 21.96 -33.60
C VAL A 655 -17.57 22.75 -33.12
N THR A 656 -17.27 23.88 -33.78
CA THR A 656 -16.08 24.67 -33.48
C THR A 656 -16.43 25.90 -32.66
N VAL A 657 -15.74 26.10 -31.55
CA VAL A 657 -15.77 27.32 -30.74
C VAL A 657 -14.33 27.84 -30.60
N GLU A 658 -14.09 29.08 -31.03
CA GLU A 658 -12.76 29.70 -30.91
C GLU A 658 -12.53 30.21 -29.48
N HIS A 659 -11.36 29.89 -28.91
CA HIS A 659 -11.03 30.21 -27.52
C HIS A 659 -9.60 30.75 -27.34
N ASP A 660 -9.35 31.44 -26.21
CA ASP A 660 -8.08 32.05 -25.85
C ASP A 660 -6.95 31.02 -25.68
N ALA A 661 -5.69 31.50 -25.72
CA ALA A 661 -4.54 30.67 -25.36
C ALA A 661 -4.70 30.20 -23.90
N ASP A 662 -4.50 28.90 -23.66
CA ASP A 662 -4.52 28.22 -22.35
C ASP A 662 -5.84 27.51 -21.95
N ILE A 663 -6.79 27.31 -22.88
CA ILE A 663 -8.04 26.61 -22.56
C ILE A 663 -7.82 25.20 -21.97
N ALA A 664 -6.80 24.46 -22.41
CA ALA A 664 -6.56 23.11 -21.88
C ALA A 664 -5.99 23.12 -20.45
N HIS A 665 -5.47 24.26 -19.97
CA HIS A 665 -4.99 24.44 -18.59
C HIS A 665 -6.06 24.89 -17.60
N LEU A 666 -7.24 25.27 -18.09
CA LEU A 666 -8.34 25.65 -17.21
C LEU A 666 -8.77 24.49 -16.30
N SER A 667 -9.04 24.81 -15.04
CA SER A 667 -9.64 23.84 -14.11
C SER A 667 -11.04 23.43 -14.58
N ILE A 668 -11.52 22.25 -14.19
CA ILE A 668 -12.87 21.77 -14.53
C ILE A 668 -13.97 22.84 -14.27
N PRO A 669 -14.01 23.54 -13.12
CA PRO A 669 -15.00 24.60 -12.90
C PRO A 669 -14.88 25.79 -13.86
N GLN A 670 -13.67 26.12 -14.33
CA GLN A 670 -13.45 27.20 -15.30
C GLN A 670 -13.88 26.76 -16.70
N LEU A 671 -13.54 25.52 -17.09
CA LEU A 671 -14.01 24.92 -18.35
C LEU A 671 -15.53 24.82 -18.40
N VAL A 672 -16.18 24.42 -17.30
CA VAL A 672 -17.65 24.38 -17.23
C VAL A 672 -18.24 25.76 -17.56
N LYS A 673 -17.75 26.84 -16.93
CA LYS A 673 -18.24 28.21 -17.21
C LYS A 673 -18.01 28.67 -18.65
N GLU A 674 -17.01 28.11 -19.31
CA GLU A 674 -16.67 28.46 -20.68
C GLU A 674 -17.53 27.70 -21.68
N ILE A 675 -17.70 26.40 -21.43
CA ILE A 675 -18.56 25.51 -22.20
C ILE A 675 -20.03 25.94 -22.08
N GLU A 676 -20.49 26.34 -20.89
CA GLU A 676 -21.84 26.90 -20.67
C GLU A 676 -22.11 28.18 -21.48
N ARG A 677 -21.08 28.98 -21.78
CA ARG A 677 -21.23 30.21 -22.57
C ARG A 677 -21.37 29.95 -24.06
N HIS A 678 -20.84 28.84 -24.56
CA HIS A 678 -20.72 28.58 -25.99
C HIS A 678 -21.60 27.44 -26.51
N LEU A 679 -22.09 26.57 -25.63
CA LEU A 679 -23.02 25.51 -26.01
C LEU A 679 -24.46 25.93 -25.73
N GLU A 680 -25.21 26.19 -26.80
CA GLU A 680 -26.67 26.25 -26.70
C GLU A 680 -27.20 24.83 -26.39
N PHE A 681 -27.69 24.65 -25.17
CA PHE A 681 -28.48 23.48 -24.82
C PHE A 681 -29.95 23.78 -25.14
N PRO A 682 -30.67 22.91 -25.89
CA PRO A 682 -32.09 23.13 -26.12
C PRO A 682 -32.80 23.29 -24.78
N ALA A 683 -33.61 24.36 -24.65
CA ALA A 683 -34.42 24.61 -23.47
C ALA A 683 -35.35 23.41 -23.24
N GLU A 684 -35.49 22.99 -21.98
CA GLU A 684 -36.48 21.98 -21.61
C GLU A 684 -37.85 22.40 -22.15
N LYS A 685 -38.48 21.53 -22.94
CA LYS A 685 -39.92 21.65 -23.17
C LYS A 685 -40.58 21.48 -21.81
N SER A 686 -40.96 22.61 -21.21
CA SER A 686 -41.82 22.69 -20.03
C SER A 686 -43.04 21.79 -20.26
N SER A 687 -43.03 20.59 -19.68
CA SER A 687 -44.24 19.80 -19.49
C SER A 687 -44.99 20.46 -18.34
N ALA A 688 -45.88 21.39 -18.70
CA ALA A 688 -46.89 21.84 -17.76
C ALA A 688 -47.72 20.61 -17.34
N PRO A 689 -48.00 20.42 -16.04
CA PRO A 689 -48.87 19.33 -15.61
C PRO A 689 -50.27 19.60 -16.18
N SER A 690 -50.79 18.65 -16.98
CA SER A 690 -52.21 18.64 -17.34
C SER A 690 -53.03 18.50 -16.06
N LYS A 691 -53.96 19.45 -15.86
CA LYS A 691 -54.93 19.49 -14.77
C LYS A 691 -55.72 18.19 -14.62
#